data_AF-W0YKF6-F1
#
_entry.id   AF-W0YKF6-F1
#
_cell.length_a   1.000
_cell.length_b   1.000
_cell.length_c   1.000
_cell.angle_alpha   90.00
_cell.angle_beta   90.00
_cell.angle_gamma   90.00
#
_symmetry.space_group_name_H-M   'P 1'
#
loop_
_entity.id
_entity.type
_entity.pdbx_description
1 polymer ?
#
loop_
_entity_poly.entity_id
_entity_poly.type
_entity_poly.pdbx_seq_one_letter_code
_entity_poly.pdbx_strand_id
1 'polypeptide(L)'
;MSHCFVPAWSKALCLLLLSHCLYLAHASGNGRTTRELFLGGGHWVVGKECLAVNEEGSAARTLECNGNCSPDEDSQRRSADDNDGLQEETINCVLEPRSKQLGVAKDMEGKHVVDSFRIPSIVEVDGVLITVSDVRYLNSNDLSFIDTVARYSADGGRTWETEVIIKNARVNAEHSRVVDPTVVVKNNTIFVLVGRYNKSDAYWTWQGGGGDWDILMHKGTVTKSLRGGKPSVNIEWDEPQNLKYLLSTVGKIDGRSLIQYIGGVGNCVVTPNGTIVLPVQVLNTNRSVMAMIIYSTDEGESWQFSKSATPVGTTESSIVWWDDKLLLNGRTNNDLGYRKVYESSDLGTTWTEVVGTISRVIGNSPGRNQPGSSGSSIAITLEGMRVMLITQPKNIKGSWHRDRLQLWLTDGNRVWLVGQISEGDDNGPYSSLLYTSNGTLYCLYEQDKAAVLSIYLIKLEDELESIKSIVKLWKDQDALLSGNCSSPDGDYTEGCVGIPTAGLVGLLSGPSDEDVWHDAYRCVDASVENVVNVADGLQLSGWNSSRVLWPVSSQGQDQKYHFANVHFTLVANLRLVGAPKGDFSLVGFEMYEGETRKTVKLSAIKSAFWEMCHTDLTTRGSRGSLPCDEVHQVALTLRNGVISVYANGRHLSVLDTKVAGANELLNISNFFVGHPGVGGALPWGSAVVRDVLLYNRPLHETELESLYLNGDVIKVVNHGAAGISAARDAELLHVRGDGGDKPDAVPLKLAIITGDGVVRFRGLYQMASLVLLGLMLS
;
A
#
# COMPACT_ATOMS: atom_id res chain seq x y z
N MET A 1 -69.16 13.01 -5.04
CA MET A 1 -68.71 11.66 -4.67
C MET A 1 -68.47 10.86 -5.94
N SER A 2 -67.23 10.78 -6.43
CA SER A 2 -66.67 9.62 -7.14
C SER A 2 -65.20 9.88 -7.51
N HIS A 3 -64.36 8.97 -7.01
CA HIS A 3 -63.01 8.54 -7.39
C HIS A 3 -62.24 9.21 -8.55
N CYS A 4 -60.99 9.55 -8.25
CA CYS A 4 -59.85 9.20 -9.11
C CYS A 4 -58.77 8.53 -8.24
N PHE A 5 -58.74 7.20 -8.30
CA PHE A 5 -57.63 6.38 -7.81
C PHE A 5 -56.43 6.60 -8.74
N VAL A 6 -55.32 7.10 -8.22
CA VAL A 6 -54.02 6.94 -8.88
C VAL A 6 -53.37 5.69 -8.27
N PRO A 7 -53.07 4.62 -9.03
CA PRO A 7 -52.60 3.36 -8.45
C PRO A 7 -51.19 3.49 -7.88
N ALA A 8 -50.94 2.81 -6.77
CA ALA A 8 -49.65 2.64 -6.11
C ALA A 8 -48.53 2.05 -7.01
N TRP A 9 -48.89 1.56 -8.20
CA TRP A 9 -47.98 1.09 -9.23
C TRP A 9 -47.08 2.19 -9.82
N SER A 10 -47.52 3.46 -9.82
CA SER A 10 -46.69 4.58 -10.33
C SER A 10 -45.51 4.93 -9.42
N LYS A 11 -45.65 4.74 -8.10
CA LYS A 11 -44.59 5.03 -7.11
C LYS A 11 -43.49 3.97 -7.13
N ALA A 12 -43.86 2.69 -7.26
CA ALA A 12 -42.90 1.60 -7.40
C ALA A 12 -42.17 1.64 -8.74
N LEU A 13 -42.85 1.99 -9.84
CA LEU A 13 -42.24 2.10 -11.16
C LEU A 13 -41.24 3.26 -11.26
N CYS A 14 -41.52 4.41 -10.62
CA CYS A 14 -40.56 5.53 -10.56
C CYS A 14 -39.32 5.19 -9.72
N LEU A 15 -39.47 4.51 -8.58
CA LEU A 15 -38.34 4.06 -7.76
C LEU A 15 -37.51 2.96 -8.45
N LEU A 16 -38.17 2.04 -9.16
CA LEU A 16 -37.51 1.04 -9.99
C LEU A 16 -36.80 1.68 -11.18
N LEU A 17 -37.39 2.66 -11.87
CA LEU A 17 -36.77 3.38 -12.98
C LEU A 17 -35.62 4.28 -12.53
N LEU A 18 -35.71 4.93 -11.36
CA LEU A 18 -34.58 5.68 -10.79
C LEU A 18 -33.45 4.74 -10.33
N SER A 19 -33.79 3.60 -9.73
CA SER A 19 -32.81 2.57 -9.41
C SER A 19 -32.17 1.98 -10.67
N HIS A 20 -32.94 1.73 -11.73
CA HIS A 20 -32.43 1.25 -13.01
C HIS A 20 -31.62 2.32 -13.75
N CYS A 21 -32.00 3.60 -13.68
CA CYS A 21 -31.23 4.70 -14.26
C CYS A 21 -29.96 5.02 -13.45
N LEU A 22 -29.96 4.84 -12.12
CA LEU A 22 -28.75 4.93 -11.30
C LEU A 22 -27.83 3.72 -11.53
N TYR A 23 -28.39 2.52 -11.70
CA TYR A 23 -27.65 1.32 -12.07
C TYR A 23 -27.09 1.42 -13.50
N LEU A 24 -27.86 1.99 -14.44
CA LEU A 24 -27.42 2.26 -15.80
C LEU A 24 -26.46 3.45 -15.88
N ALA A 25 -26.53 4.46 -15.00
CA ALA A 25 -25.57 5.57 -14.94
C ALA A 25 -24.24 5.16 -14.28
N HIS A 26 -24.26 4.20 -13.35
CA HIS A 26 -23.06 3.52 -12.85
C HIS A 26 -22.53 2.47 -13.85
N ALA A 27 -23.40 1.90 -14.70
CA ALA A 27 -23.05 0.94 -15.74
C ALA A 27 -22.84 1.57 -17.14
N SER A 28 -22.92 2.91 -17.29
CA SER A 28 -22.69 3.61 -18.56
C SER A 28 -21.36 4.35 -18.62
N GLY A 29 -20.45 4.11 -17.67
CA GLY A 29 -19.04 4.40 -17.89
C GLY A 29 -18.44 3.26 -18.69
N ASN A 30 -17.96 3.55 -19.91
CA ASN A 30 -17.02 2.69 -20.64
C ASN A 30 -15.68 2.58 -19.86
N GLY A 31 -15.71 2.04 -18.64
CA GLY A 31 -14.50 1.73 -17.89
C GLY A 31 -13.71 0.68 -18.65
N ARG A 32 -12.42 0.93 -18.85
CA ARG A 32 -11.54 0.00 -19.55
C ARG A 32 -10.96 -1.05 -18.62
N THR A 33 -11.01 -0.80 -17.31
CA THR A 33 -10.59 -1.77 -16.30
C THR A 33 -11.51 -2.99 -16.31
N THR A 34 -10.96 -4.15 -16.63
CA THR A 34 -11.70 -5.42 -16.68
C THR A 34 -11.44 -6.26 -15.45
N ARG A 35 -12.47 -6.92 -14.92
CA ARG A 35 -12.36 -7.90 -13.83
C ARG A 35 -12.93 -9.23 -14.25
N GLU A 36 -12.14 -10.29 -14.09
CA GLU A 36 -12.53 -11.66 -14.44
C GLU A 36 -12.45 -12.55 -13.20
N LEU A 37 -13.53 -13.31 -12.94
CA LEU A 37 -13.46 -14.44 -12.01
C LEU A 37 -12.52 -15.49 -12.61
N PHE A 38 -11.30 -15.55 -12.09
CA PHE A 38 -10.20 -16.26 -12.72
C PHE A 38 -10.08 -17.71 -12.21
N LEU A 39 -10.11 -17.89 -10.89
CA LEU A 39 -10.24 -19.18 -10.20
C LEU A 39 -11.37 -19.09 -9.18
N GLY A 40 -12.58 -19.57 -9.54
CA GLY A 40 -13.74 -19.53 -8.67
C GLY A 40 -13.85 -20.73 -7.72
N GLY A 41 -13.85 -20.48 -6.41
CA GLY A 41 -14.17 -21.52 -5.43
C GLY A 41 -15.53 -22.17 -5.70
N GLY A 42 -15.64 -23.49 -5.53
CA GLY A 42 -16.84 -24.28 -5.87
C GLY A 42 -17.15 -24.44 -7.36
N HIS A 43 -16.38 -23.80 -8.25
CA HIS A 43 -16.55 -23.86 -9.71
C HIS A 43 -15.57 -24.83 -10.39
N TRP A 44 -14.72 -25.51 -9.64
CA TRP A 44 -13.75 -26.47 -10.15
C TRP A 44 -13.96 -27.85 -9.53
N VAL A 45 -13.63 -28.90 -10.28
CA VAL A 45 -13.62 -30.27 -9.81
C VAL A 45 -12.29 -30.95 -10.13
N VAL A 46 -11.93 -31.94 -9.32
CA VAL A 46 -10.75 -32.80 -9.50
C VAL A 46 -11.15 -34.25 -9.33
N GLY A 47 -10.44 -35.20 -9.92
CA GLY A 47 -10.65 -36.63 -9.64
C GLY A 47 -10.39 -36.97 -8.16
N LYS A 48 -11.17 -37.88 -7.57
CA LYS A 48 -11.04 -38.26 -6.15
C LYS A 48 -9.70 -38.94 -5.85
N GLU A 49 -9.13 -39.61 -6.83
CA GLU A 49 -7.80 -40.22 -6.78
C GLU A 49 -6.70 -39.19 -6.47
N CYS A 50 -6.90 -37.91 -6.79
CA CYS A 50 -5.97 -36.84 -6.44
C CYS A 50 -5.91 -36.52 -4.95
N LEU A 51 -6.93 -36.93 -4.21
CA LEU A 51 -7.05 -36.75 -2.76
C LEU A 51 -6.74 -38.06 -2.00
N ALA A 52 -6.39 -39.13 -2.72
CA ALA A 52 -5.99 -40.37 -2.09
C ALA A 52 -4.71 -40.16 -1.27
N VAL A 53 -4.68 -40.77 -0.08
CA VAL A 53 -3.48 -40.82 0.76
C VAL A 53 -2.70 -42.10 0.44
N ASN A 54 -1.40 -42.06 0.65
CA ASN A 54 -0.56 -43.24 0.45
C ASN A 54 -0.97 -44.33 1.47
N GLU A 55 -1.31 -45.53 0.99
CA GLU A 55 -1.78 -46.65 1.85
C GLU A 55 -0.68 -47.19 2.78
N GLU A 56 0.59 -46.87 2.49
CA GLU A 56 1.69 -47.12 3.40
C GLU A 56 1.92 -45.91 4.32
N GLY A 57 1.63 -46.08 5.61
CA GLY A 57 2.07 -45.17 6.68
C GLY A 57 3.59 -45.17 6.89
N SER A 58 4.39 -45.36 5.84
CA SER A 58 5.84 -45.25 5.86
C SER A 58 6.22 -43.79 5.63
N ALA A 59 6.98 -43.23 6.57
CA ALA A 59 7.58 -41.92 6.42
C ALA A 59 8.29 -41.85 5.06
N ALA A 60 7.86 -40.92 4.19
CA ALA A 60 8.61 -40.56 3.00
C ALA A 60 10.08 -40.42 3.42
N ARG A 61 10.96 -41.20 2.76
CA ARG A 61 12.39 -41.19 3.01
C ARG A 61 12.85 -39.76 3.17
N THR A 62 13.34 -39.44 4.37
CA THR A 62 14.18 -38.27 4.61
C THR A 62 15.25 -38.31 3.54
N LEU A 63 15.22 -37.37 2.59
CA LEU A 63 16.32 -37.14 1.65
C LEU A 63 17.49 -36.54 2.47
N GLU A 64 18.15 -37.37 3.26
CA GLU A 64 19.46 -37.07 3.83
C GLU A 64 20.51 -37.37 2.77
N CYS A 65 21.03 -36.32 2.13
CA CYS A 65 22.19 -36.44 1.25
C CYS A 65 23.48 -36.60 2.08
N ASN A 66 24.06 -37.80 1.92
CA ASN A 66 25.47 -38.19 1.92
C ASN A 66 26.52 -37.21 2.47
N GLY A 67 27.09 -37.60 3.62
CA GLY A 67 28.45 -37.26 4.03
C GLY A 67 29.07 -38.41 4.83
N ASN A 68 29.96 -39.18 4.18
CA ASN A 68 30.89 -40.18 4.73
C ASN A 68 30.33 -41.35 5.56
N CYS A 69 30.16 -42.52 4.92
CA CYS A 69 30.33 -43.81 5.59
C CYS A 69 31.25 -44.71 4.74
N SER A 70 32.31 -45.20 5.39
CA SER A 70 33.33 -46.11 4.86
C SER A 70 32.73 -47.49 4.52
N PRO A 71 33.33 -48.28 3.60
CA PRO A 71 32.79 -49.58 3.25
C PRO A 71 33.25 -50.61 4.26
N ASP A 72 32.32 -51.35 4.86
CA ASP A 72 32.62 -52.66 5.41
C ASP A 72 31.56 -53.67 4.92
N GLU A 73 32.11 -54.78 4.47
CA GLU A 73 31.49 -55.96 3.89
C GLU A 73 30.61 -56.67 4.94
N ASP A 74 29.39 -57.07 4.59
CA ASP A 74 29.06 -58.51 4.68
C ASP A 74 27.84 -58.89 3.84
N SER A 75 27.94 -60.11 3.34
CA SER A 75 27.11 -60.79 2.38
C SER A 75 25.95 -61.56 3.05
N GLN A 76 24.79 -61.67 2.37
CA GLN A 76 24.26 -62.96 1.89
C GLN A 76 22.78 -62.89 1.45
N ARG A 77 22.58 -63.12 0.14
CA ARG A 77 21.60 -64.01 -0.49
C ARG A 77 20.17 -64.07 0.09
N ARG A 78 19.22 -63.46 -0.65
CA ARG A 78 18.02 -64.17 -1.14
C ARG A 78 17.75 -63.79 -2.60
N SER A 79 17.39 -64.82 -3.34
CA SER A 79 17.25 -64.93 -4.78
C SER A 79 16.02 -64.19 -5.32
N ALA A 80 16.16 -63.78 -6.58
CA ALA A 80 15.14 -63.31 -7.48
C ALA A 80 13.90 -64.23 -7.53
N ASP A 81 12.73 -63.62 -7.45
CA ASP A 81 11.64 -63.70 -8.43
C ASP A 81 10.44 -62.98 -7.82
N ASP A 82 10.26 -61.71 -8.21
CA ASP A 82 8.98 -60.98 -8.27
C ASP A 82 9.29 -59.60 -8.88
N ASN A 83 9.47 -59.62 -10.20
CA ASN A 83 9.48 -58.42 -11.03
C ASN A 83 8.01 -58.04 -11.30
N ASP A 84 7.30 -57.59 -10.25
CA ASP A 84 6.09 -56.79 -10.46
C ASP A 84 6.53 -55.34 -10.34
N GLY A 85 6.78 -54.74 -11.51
CA GLY A 85 7.16 -53.34 -11.61
C GLY A 85 6.02 -52.48 -11.12
N LEU A 86 6.08 -52.06 -9.85
CA LEU A 86 5.38 -50.88 -9.36
C LEU A 86 5.96 -49.67 -10.09
N GLN A 87 5.54 -49.46 -11.33
CA GLN A 87 5.45 -48.11 -11.87
C GLN A 87 4.49 -47.38 -10.93
N GLU A 88 5.00 -46.44 -10.13
CA GLU A 88 4.15 -45.42 -9.53
C GLU A 88 3.44 -44.71 -10.69
N GLU A 89 2.22 -45.15 -11.00
CA GLU A 89 1.34 -44.44 -11.92
C GLU A 89 1.22 -43.02 -11.37
N THR A 90 1.86 -42.07 -12.04
CA THR A 90 1.89 -40.69 -11.60
C THR A 90 0.50 -40.11 -11.86
N ILE A 91 -0.39 -40.20 -10.85
CA ILE A 91 -1.78 -39.70 -10.95
C ILE A 91 -1.73 -38.24 -11.35
N ASN A 92 -2.11 -37.90 -12.58
CA ASN A 92 -2.09 -36.52 -13.05
C ASN A 92 -3.35 -35.78 -12.55
N CYS A 93 -3.16 -34.76 -11.73
CA CYS A 93 -4.26 -34.04 -11.10
C CYS A 93 -4.70 -32.86 -11.95
N VAL A 94 -5.75 -33.10 -12.74
CA VAL A 94 -6.31 -32.11 -13.65
C VAL A 94 -7.51 -31.43 -13.00
N LEU A 95 -7.45 -30.10 -12.92
CA LEU A 95 -8.57 -29.27 -12.49
C LEU A 95 -9.48 -28.98 -13.70
N GLU A 96 -10.77 -29.28 -13.55
CA GLU A 96 -11.77 -29.06 -14.60
C GLU A 96 -12.85 -28.07 -14.16
N PRO A 97 -13.29 -27.16 -15.04
CA PRO A 97 -14.43 -26.30 -14.76
C PRO A 97 -15.71 -27.13 -14.56
N ARG A 98 -16.44 -26.85 -13.48
CA ARG A 98 -17.72 -27.47 -13.17
C ARG A 98 -18.77 -27.01 -14.20
N SER A 99 -19.23 -27.90 -15.07
CA SER A 99 -20.23 -27.54 -16.10
C SER A 99 -21.57 -27.12 -15.47
N LYS A 100 -22.19 -26.06 -16.02
CA LYS A 100 -23.54 -25.57 -15.63
C LYS A 100 -24.69 -26.39 -16.24
N GLN A 101 -24.43 -27.49 -16.96
CA GLN A 101 -25.49 -28.19 -17.68
C GLN A 101 -26.45 -28.94 -16.75
N LEU A 102 -27.64 -28.34 -16.62
CA LEU A 102 -28.93 -28.86 -16.17
C LEU A 102 -29.04 -29.37 -14.73
N GLY A 103 -29.46 -28.48 -13.83
CA GLY A 103 -30.69 -28.64 -13.01
C GLY A 103 -30.80 -29.81 -12.03
N VAL A 104 -29.83 -30.71 -11.96
CA VAL A 104 -29.77 -31.82 -11.03
C VAL A 104 -28.31 -31.90 -10.60
N ALA A 105 -28.07 -31.74 -9.30
CA ALA A 105 -26.85 -32.25 -8.70
C ALA A 105 -26.86 -33.77 -8.87
N LYS A 106 -26.44 -34.26 -10.03
CA LYS A 106 -25.89 -35.61 -10.09
C LYS A 106 -24.59 -35.52 -9.30
N ASP A 107 -24.46 -36.37 -8.30
CA ASP A 107 -23.14 -36.68 -7.74
C ASP A 107 -22.20 -36.91 -8.93
N MET A 108 -21.15 -36.10 -9.03
CA MET A 108 -20.12 -36.32 -10.05
C MET A 108 -19.31 -37.51 -9.57
N GLU A 109 -19.79 -38.70 -9.91
CA GLU A 109 -19.17 -39.96 -9.54
C GLU A 109 -17.67 -39.91 -9.87
N GLY A 110 -16.82 -40.16 -8.86
CA GLY A 110 -15.36 -40.09 -9.00
C GLY A 110 -14.73 -38.69 -8.95
N LYS A 111 -15.47 -37.58 -8.77
CA LYS A 111 -14.88 -36.22 -8.65
C LYS A 111 -15.17 -35.55 -7.31
N HIS A 112 -14.30 -34.63 -6.91
CA HIS A 112 -14.39 -33.77 -5.73
C HIS A 112 -14.49 -32.31 -6.16
N VAL A 113 -15.34 -31.52 -5.49
CA VAL A 113 -15.48 -30.07 -5.75
C VAL A 113 -14.40 -29.34 -4.98
N VAL A 114 -13.60 -28.52 -5.67
CA VAL A 114 -12.59 -27.67 -5.02
C VAL A 114 -13.29 -26.55 -4.27
N ASP A 115 -12.97 -26.41 -2.98
CA ASP A 115 -13.56 -25.37 -2.15
C ASP A 115 -13.02 -23.99 -2.49
N SER A 116 -11.72 -23.73 -2.27
CA SER A 116 -11.15 -22.38 -2.30
C SER A 116 -9.81 -22.28 -3.02
N PHE A 117 -9.53 -21.10 -3.56
CA PHE A 117 -8.22 -20.72 -4.12
C PHE A 117 -7.67 -19.51 -3.38
N ARG A 118 -6.39 -19.52 -3.05
CA ARG A 118 -5.75 -18.50 -2.22
C ARG A 118 -4.32 -18.20 -2.64
N ILE A 119 -3.72 -17.20 -2.03
CA ILE A 119 -2.29 -16.86 -2.16
C ILE A 119 -1.87 -16.60 -3.62
N PRO A 120 -2.46 -15.57 -4.26
CA PRO A 120 -2.20 -15.28 -5.66
C PRO A 120 -0.78 -14.75 -5.87
N SER A 121 -0.12 -15.24 -6.91
CA SER A 121 1.09 -14.68 -7.50
C SER A 121 0.95 -14.62 -9.02
N ILE A 122 1.40 -13.53 -9.65
CA ILE A 122 1.41 -13.38 -11.11
C ILE A 122 2.77 -12.87 -11.60
N VAL A 123 3.32 -13.52 -12.63
CA VAL A 123 4.62 -13.23 -13.23
C VAL A 123 4.55 -13.33 -14.76
N GLU A 124 5.56 -12.79 -15.44
CA GLU A 124 5.72 -12.87 -16.90
C GLU A 124 7.05 -13.54 -17.25
N VAL A 125 7.03 -14.44 -18.23
CA VAL A 125 8.20 -15.09 -18.83
C VAL A 125 8.12 -14.97 -20.34
N ASP A 126 8.93 -14.13 -20.97
CA ASP A 126 8.94 -13.93 -22.43
C ASP A 126 7.54 -13.72 -23.06
N GLY A 127 6.70 -12.90 -22.41
CA GLY A 127 5.31 -12.64 -22.83
C GLY A 127 4.31 -13.73 -22.49
N VAL A 128 4.74 -14.82 -21.83
CA VAL A 128 3.85 -15.80 -21.19
C VAL A 128 3.45 -15.28 -19.82
N LEU A 129 2.15 -15.13 -19.58
CA LEU A 129 1.65 -14.82 -18.24
C LEU A 129 1.52 -16.12 -17.46
N ILE A 130 2.01 -16.15 -16.23
CA ILE A 130 1.90 -17.31 -15.34
C ILE A 130 1.38 -16.82 -14.00
N THR A 131 0.30 -17.44 -13.54
CA THR A 131 -0.23 -17.23 -12.19
C THR A 131 0.00 -18.49 -11.37
N VAL A 132 0.30 -18.34 -10.08
CA VAL A 132 0.46 -19.45 -9.13
C VAL A 132 -0.43 -19.17 -7.91
N SER A 133 -1.07 -20.20 -7.35
CA SER A 133 -1.96 -20.07 -6.20
C SER A 133 -2.04 -21.37 -5.40
N ASP A 134 -2.47 -21.28 -4.15
CA ASP A 134 -2.98 -22.42 -3.39
C ASP A 134 -4.28 -22.93 -4.04
N VAL A 135 -4.43 -24.24 -4.15
CA VAL A 135 -5.73 -24.91 -4.32
C VAL A 135 -6.06 -25.65 -3.03
N ARG A 136 -7.08 -25.15 -2.31
CA ARG A 136 -7.53 -25.69 -1.02
C ARG A 136 -8.78 -26.54 -1.26
N TYR A 137 -8.61 -27.85 -1.26
CA TYR A 137 -9.62 -28.76 -1.77
C TYR A 137 -10.85 -28.89 -0.85
N LEU A 138 -10.63 -28.90 0.47
CA LEU A 138 -11.69 -29.25 1.43
C LEU A 138 -12.39 -28.03 2.03
N ASN A 139 -11.63 -26.96 2.29
CA ASN A 139 -12.10 -25.71 2.89
C ASN A 139 -11.02 -24.64 2.75
N SER A 140 -11.35 -23.38 3.05
CA SER A 140 -10.43 -22.24 3.02
C SER A 140 -9.37 -22.19 4.13
N ASN A 141 -9.35 -23.13 5.08
CA ASN A 141 -8.43 -23.12 6.23
C ASN A 141 -6.96 -23.29 5.79
N ASP A 142 -6.03 -22.66 6.51
CA ASP A 142 -4.58 -22.77 6.28
C ASP A 142 -4.04 -24.19 6.53
N LEU A 143 -4.73 -24.98 7.37
CA LEU A 143 -4.30 -26.30 7.83
C LEU A 143 -5.03 -27.44 7.09
N SER A 144 -5.48 -27.16 5.86
CA SER A 144 -6.29 -28.06 5.05
C SER A 144 -5.43 -28.91 4.09
N PHE A 145 -6.09 -29.69 3.25
CA PHE A 145 -5.45 -30.41 2.15
C PHE A 145 -5.23 -29.45 0.98
N ILE A 146 -3.96 -29.13 0.68
CA ILE A 146 -3.59 -28.01 -0.22
C ILE A 146 -2.51 -28.45 -1.21
N ASP A 147 -2.70 -28.14 -2.48
CA ASP A 147 -1.65 -28.19 -3.52
C ASP A 147 -1.38 -26.79 -4.09
N THR A 148 -0.38 -26.69 -4.96
CA THR A 148 -0.11 -25.47 -5.74
C THR A 148 -0.60 -25.64 -7.18
N VAL A 149 -1.46 -24.74 -7.62
CA VAL A 149 -1.96 -24.65 -9.00
C VAL A 149 -1.28 -23.52 -9.75
N ALA A 150 -1.02 -23.73 -11.04
CA ALA A 150 -0.67 -22.67 -11.98
C ALA A 150 -1.72 -22.53 -13.08
N ARG A 151 -1.88 -21.29 -13.57
CA ARG A 151 -2.52 -21.02 -14.86
C ARG A 151 -1.55 -20.24 -15.71
N TYR A 152 -1.49 -20.55 -16.99
CA TYR A 152 -0.54 -19.89 -17.89
C TYR A 152 -1.17 -19.56 -19.24
N SER A 153 -0.75 -18.43 -19.81
CA SER A 153 -1.27 -17.87 -21.05
C SER A 153 -0.14 -17.50 -22.01
N ALA A 154 -0.12 -18.13 -23.17
CA ALA A 154 0.85 -17.86 -24.24
C ALA A 154 0.43 -16.72 -25.18
N ASP A 155 -0.77 -16.16 -25.02
CA ASP A 155 -1.40 -15.21 -25.96
C ASP A 155 -1.81 -13.88 -25.30
N GLY A 156 -1.13 -13.52 -24.21
CA GLY A 156 -1.35 -12.25 -23.50
C GLY A 156 -2.63 -12.21 -22.68
N GLY A 157 -3.05 -13.35 -22.14
CA GLY A 157 -4.19 -13.50 -21.24
C GLY A 157 -5.53 -13.78 -21.93
N ARG A 158 -5.55 -14.13 -23.22
CA ARG A 158 -6.81 -14.43 -23.94
C ARG A 158 -7.28 -15.86 -23.68
N THR A 159 -6.34 -16.80 -23.62
CA THR A 159 -6.61 -18.19 -23.26
C THR A 159 -5.64 -18.63 -22.17
N TRP A 160 -6.12 -19.53 -21.31
CA TRP A 160 -5.40 -20.01 -20.13
C TRP A 160 -5.48 -21.52 -20.06
N GLU A 161 -4.33 -22.15 -19.85
CA GLU A 161 -4.21 -23.55 -19.43
C GLU A 161 -4.11 -23.59 -17.90
N THR A 162 -4.44 -24.72 -17.27
CA THR A 162 -4.47 -24.88 -15.81
C THR A 162 -3.87 -26.21 -15.43
N GLU A 163 -3.00 -26.21 -14.42
CA GLU A 163 -2.22 -27.37 -14.02
C GLU A 163 -1.92 -27.34 -12.52
N VAL A 164 -2.06 -28.47 -11.83
CA VAL A 164 -1.53 -28.63 -10.47
C VAL A 164 -0.03 -28.91 -10.59
N ILE A 165 0.79 -27.88 -10.33
CA ILE A 165 2.23 -27.92 -10.56
C ILE A 165 3.03 -28.48 -9.38
N ILE A 166 2.49 -28.42 -8.16
CA ILE A 166 3.14 -28.99 -6.97
C ILE A 166 2.10 -29.68 -6.12
N LYS A 167 2.29 -30.98 -5.89
CA LYS A 167 1.44 -31.79 -5.02
C LYS A 167 2.03 -31.85 -3.61
N ASN A 168 1.16 -31.83 -2.60
CA ASN A 168 1.55 -32.17 -1.24
C ASN A 168 1.94 -33.66 -1.09
N ALA A 169 2.35 -34.02 0.12
CA ALA A 169 2.89 -35.34 0.43
C ALA A 169 1.92 -36.52 0.35
N ARG A 170 0.60 -36.26 0.31
CA ARG A 170 -0.44 -37.31 0.39
C ARG A 170 -0.34 -38.21 1.63
N VAL A 171 0.16 -37.66 2.75
CA VAL A 171 0.36 -38.40 4.01
C VAL A 171 -0.90 -38.40 4.89
N ASN A 172 -1.67 -37.32 4.86
CA ASN A 172 -2.87 -37.13 5.65
C ASN A 172 -3.95 -36.48 4.77
N ALA A 173 -5.15 -37.07 4.78
CA ALA A 173 -6.25 -36.70 3.89
C ALA A 173 -6.83 -35.30 4.19
N GLU A 174 -6.55 -34.74 5.36
CA GLU A 174 -7.09 -33.45 5.81
C GLU A 174 -6.02 -32.37 5.93
N HIS A 175 -4.76 -32.74 6.20
CA HIS A 175 -3.72 -31.80 6.62
C HIS A 175 -2.46 -31.82 5.76
N SER A 176 -2.29 -32.75 4.82
CA SER A 176 -1.13 -32.67 3.91
C SER A 176 -1.24 -31.42 3.03
N ARG A 177 -0.19 -30.60 3.02
CA ARG A 177 -0.22 -29.32 2.31
C ARG A 177 1.15 -28.87 1.81
N VAL A 178 1.15 -28.25 0.63
CA VAL A 178 2.16 -27.28 0.22
C VAL A 178 1.50 -25.90 0.25
N VAL A 179 2.17 -24.90 0.81
CA VAL A 179 1.57 -23.60 1.14
C VAL A 179 2.46 -22.43 0.79
N ASP A 180 1.83 -21.27 0.71
CA ASP A 180 2.46 -19.95 0.59
C ASP A 180 3.45 -19.83 -0.59
N PRO A 181 3.02 -20.20 -1.83
CA PRO A 181 3.88 -20.15 -3.01
C PRO A 181 4.46 -18.75 -3.19
N THR A 182 5.78 -18.67 -3.20
CA THR A 182 6.53 -17.42 -3.42
C THR A 182 7.33 -17.57 -4.70
N VAL A 183 7.02 -16.72 -5.68
CA VAL A 183 7.40 -16.95 -7.08
C VAL A 183 8.34 -15.85 -7.57
N VAL A 184 9.37 -16.26 -8.32
CA VAL A 184 10.27 -15.35 -9.03
C VAL A 184 10.63 -15.92 -10.39
N VAL A 185 10.85 -15.03 -11.36
CA VAL A 185 11.27 -15.38 -12.71
C VAL A 185 12.65 -14.77 -12.96
N LYS A 186 13.51 -15.54 -13.63
CA LYS A 186 14.73 -15.02 -14.24
C LYS A 186 14.91 -15.67 -15.61
N ASN A 187 15.08 -14.86 -16.65
CA ASN A 187 15.11 -15.33 -18.04
C ASN A 187 13.87 -16.17 -18.35
N ASN A 188 14.05 -17.37 -18.91
CA ASN A 188 12.98 -18.34 -19.17
C ASN A 188 12.73 -19.31 -18.01
N THR A 189 13.28 -19.04 -16.82
CA THR A 189 13.16 -19.93 -15.65
C THR A 189 12.22 -19.34 -14.61
N ILE A 190 11.28 -20.16 -14.15
CA ILE A 190 10.40 -19.87 -13.02
C ILE A 190 10.91 -20.64 -11.79
N PHE A 191 10.89 -19.97 -10.64
CA PHE A 191 11.20 -20.55 -9.34
C PHE A 191 9.98 -20.41 -8.42
N VAL A 192 9.61 -21.50 -7.74
CA VAL A 192 8.46 -21.55 -6.83
C VAL A 192 8.91 -22.16 -5.50
N LEU A 193 8.97 -21.32 -4.47
CA LEU A 193 9.24 -21.73 -3.10
C LEU A 193 7.91 -22.04 -2.37
N VAL A 194 7.81 -23.23 -1.76
CA VAL A 194 6.64 -23.64 -0.96
C VAL A 194 7.06 -24.24 0.39
N GLY A 195 6.32 -23.90 1.44
CA GLY A 195 6.38 -24.65 2.69
C GLY A 195 5.59 -25.96 2.56
N ARG A 196 6.06 -27.05 3.15
CA ARG A 196 5.39 -28.36 3.11
C ARG A 196 5.13 -28.86 4.53
N TYR A 197 3.91 -29.35 4.77
CA TYR A 197 3.51 -29.99 6.03
C TYR A 197 2.79 -31.31 5.72
N ASN A 198 3.10 -32.36 6.48
CA ASN A 198 2.57 -33.69 6.19
C ASN A 198 1.27 -33.96 6.95
N LYS A 199 1.22 -33.67 8.25
CA LYS A 199 0.10 -34.07 9.13
C LYS A 199 -0.27 -33.10 10.23
N SER A 200 0.48 -32.01 10.43
CA SER A 200 0.22 -31.09 11.53
C SER A 200 -1.10 -30.35 11.36
N ASP A 201 -1.91 -30.37 12.40
CA ASP A 201 -3.18 -29.66 12.57
C ASP A 201 -3.01 -28.32 13.32
N ALA A 202 -1.78 -27.83 13.46
CA ALA A 202 -1.45 -26.58 14.14
C ALA A 202 -0.86 -25.55 13.18
N TYR A 203 -1.19 -24.28 13.41
CA TYR A 203 -0.59 -23.16 12.69
C TYR A 203 0.94 -23.17 12.85
N TRP A 204 1.66 -22.84 11.79
CA TRP A 204 3.10 -23.12 11.69
C TRP A 204 3.92 -22.50 12.83
N THR A 205 3.56 -21.30 13.29
CA THR A 205 4.25 -20.63 14.42
C THR A 205 3.98 -21.27 15.78
N TRP A 206 2.97 -22.14 15.86
CA TRP A 206 2.60 -22.88 17.07
C TRP A 206 3.25 -24.26 17.14
N GLN A 207 3.77 -24.78 16.04
CA GLN A 207 4.40 -26.09 15.99
C GLN A 207 5.74 -26.12 16.76
N GLY A 208 6.04 -27.28 17.36
CA GLY A 208 7.31 -27.52 18.05
C GLY A 208 8.39 -28.04 17.11
N GLY A 209 9.55 -27.41 17.08
CA GLY A 209 10.80 -28.02 16.59
C GLY A 209 10.93 -28.29 15.08
N GLY A 210 9.95 -27.96 14.24
CA GLY A 210 10.13 -28.12 12.77
C GLY A 210 10.05 -29.54 12.24
N GLY A 211 9.52 -30.48 13.03
CA GLY A 211 9.52 -31.91 12.67
C GLY A 211 8.60 -32.26 11.50
N ASP A 212 7.44 -31.61 11.38
CA ASP A 212 6.48 -31.85 10.29
C ASP A 212 6.71 -30.97 9.05
N TRP A 213 7.63 -30.00 9.16
CA TRP A 213 7.84 -28.96 8.17
C TRP A 213 9.02 -29.30 7.24
N ASP A 214 8.83 -29.05 5.95
CA ASP A 214 9.88 -28.95 4.93
C ASP A 214 9.69 -27.67 4.11
N ILE A 215 10.71 -27.33 3.32
CA ILE A 215 10.70 -26.18 2.43
C ILE A 215 11.31 -26.58 1.10
N LEU A 216 10.53 -26.45 0.03
CA LEU A 216 10.88 -26.96 -1.30
C LEU A 216 10.99 -25.82 -2.29
N MET A 217 12.07 -25.82 -3.07
CA MET A 217 12.27 -24.94 -4.21
C MET A 217 12.10 -25.75 -5.49
N HIS A 218 11.09 -25.38 -6.29
CA HIS A 218 10.88 -25.91 -7.63
C HIS A 218 11.47 -24.95 -8.66
N LYS A 219 12.24 -25.49 -9.62
CA LYS A 219 12.82 -24.77 -10.74
C LYS A 219 12.20 -25.32 -12.03
N GLY A 220 11.64 -24.44 -12.85
CA GLY A 220 10.95 -24.82 -14.08
C GLY A 220 11.44 -24.02 -15.28
N THR A 221 11.72 -24.68 -16.39
CA THR A 221 12.07 -24.03 -17.66
C THR A 221 10.81 -23.82 -18.49
N VAL A 222 10.46 -22.56 -18.73
CA VAL A 222 9.27 -22.17 -19.49
C VAL A 222 9.62 -22.08 -20.97
N THR A 223 8.84 -22.77 -21.80
CA THR A 223 8.96 -22.70 -23.26
C THR A 223 7.62 -22.38 -23.88
N LYS A 224 7.63 -21.44 -24.83
CA LYS A 224 6.48 -21.13 -25.66
C LYS A 224 6.48 -22.04 -26.88
N SER A 225 5.39 -22.75 -27.11
CA SER A 225 5.26 -23.69 -28.22
C SER A 225 3.94 -23.49 -28.98
N LEU A 226 3.75 -24.26 -30.04
CA LEU A 226 2.49 -24.35 -30.77
C LEU A 226 1.95 -25.78 -30.64
N ARG A 227 0.83 -25.96 -29.92
CA ARG A 227 0.12 -27.24 -29.83
C ARG A 227 -1.08 -27.20 -30.77
N GLY A 228 -1.04 -27.97 -31.85
CA GLY A 228 -2.10 -27.97 -32.87
C GLY A 228 -2.31 -26.61 -33.55
N GLY A 229 -1.22 -25.84 -33.73
CA GLY A 229 -1.26 -24.50 -34.32
C GLY A 229 -1.73 -23.38 -33.38
N LYS A 230 -2.03 -23.67 -32.11
CA LYS A 230 -2.39 -22.69 -31.09
C LYS A 230 -1.21 -22.42 -30.14
N PRO A 231 -1.00 -21.17 -29.70
CA PRO A 231 -0.02 -20.86 -28.66
C PRO A 231 -0.26 -21.73 -27.42
N SER A 232 0.79 -22.39 -26.93
CA SER A 232 0.77 -23.20 -25.71
C SER A 232 2.05 -22.93 -24.91
N VAL A 233 2.00 -23.23 -23.62
CA VAL A 233 3.16 -23.19 -22.74
C VAL A 233 3.53 -24.62 -22.36
N ASN A 234 4.82 -24.88 -22.23
CA ASN A 234 5.33 -26.09 -21.58
C ASN A 234 6.30 -25.64 -20.48
N ILE A 235 6.17 -26.21 -19.28
CA ILE A 235 7.08 -25.97 -18.17
C ILE A 235 7.72 -27.30 -17.80
N GLU A 236 9.03 -27.40 -18.03
CA GLU A 236 9.81 -28.58 -17.66
C GLU A 236 10.39 -28.34 -16.27
N TRP A 237 9.94 -29.12 -15.29
CA TRP A 237 10.35 -29.00 -13.90
C TRP A 237 11.55 -29.89 -13.60
N ASP A 238 12.55 -29.31 -12.96
CA ASP A 238 13.65 -30.06 -12.34
C ASP A 238 13.15 -30.75 -11.05
N GLU A 239 13.95 -31.70 -10.54
CA GLU A 239 13.73 -32.27 -9.22
C GLU A 239 13.76 -31.18 -8.14
N PRO A 240 12.80 -31.15 -7.20
CA PRO A 240 12.72 -30.09 -6.20
C PRO A 240 13.88 -30.14 -5.21
N GLN A 241 14.45 -28.98 -4.91
CA GLN A 241 15.49 -28.85 -3.88
C GLN A 241 14.85 -28.66 -2.51
N ASN A 242 15.23 -29.47 -1.53
CA ASN A 242 14.86 -29.22 -0.13
C ASN A 242 15.83 -28.22 0.50
N LEU A 243 15.34 -27.03 0.84
CA LEU A 243 16.16 -25.92 1.37
C LEU A 243 16.20 -25.89 2.91
N LYS A 244 15.78 -26.95 3.59
CA LYS A 244 15.80 -27.04 5.06
C LYS A 244 17.20 -26.88 5.65
N TYR A 245 18.23 -27.31 4.91
CA TYR A 245 19.64 -27.16 5.30
C TYR A 245 20.03 -25.70 5.56
N LEU A 246 19.34 -24.72 4.94
CA LEU A 246 19.65 -23.31 5.13
C LEU A 246 19.58 -22.87 6.60
N LEU A 247 18.70 -23.49 7.42
CA LEU A 247 18.61 -23.19 8.86
C LEU A 247 19.92 -23.42 9.62
N SER A 248 20.80 -24.32 9.15
CA SER A 248 22.10 -24.58 9.78
C SER A 248 23.24 -23.74 9.19
N THR A 249 23.01 -23.02 8.09
CA THR A 249 24.02 -22.15 7.44
C THR A 249 24.19 -20.82 8.15
N VAL A 250 23.18 -20.38 8.89
CA VAL A 250 23.21 -19.15 9.69
C VAL A 250 23.32 -19.49 11.18
N GLY A 251 24.13 -18.72 11.90
CA GLY A 251 24.25 -18.83 13.34
C GLY A 251 22.98 -18.36 14.06
N LYS A 252 23.12 -18.05 15.35
CA LYS A 252 22.03 -17.45 16.11
C LYS A 252 21.81 -16.00 15.66
N ILE A 253 20.56 -15.65 15.39
CA ILE A 253 20.12 -14.26 15.17
C ILE A 253 19.57 -13.75 16.50
N ASP A 254 20.12 -12.64 17.00
CA ASP A 254 19.79 -12.07 18.31
C ASP A 254 19.83 -13.11 19.45
N GLY A 255 20.82 -14.00 19.42
CA GLY A 255 21.00 -15.06 20.42
C GLY A 255 19.99 -16.21 20.32
N ARG A 256 19.15 -16.25 19.28
CA ARG A 256 18.14 -17.30 19.05
C ARG A 256 18.44 -18.13 17.82
N SER A 257 18.19 -19.43 17.91
CA SER A 257 18.22 -20.33 16.75
C SER A 257 16.91 -20.20 15.96
N LEU A 258 16.96 -20.56 14.68
CA LEU A 258 15.82 -20.62 13.78
C LEU A 258 15.19 -22.03 13.81
N ILE A 259 13.87 -22.13 13.64
CA ILE A 259 13.13 -23.41 13.71
C ILE A 259 12.54 -23.80 12.34
N GLN A 260 11.82 -22.87 11.71
CA GLN A 260 11.11 -23.07 10.45
C GLN A 260 11.08 -21.74 9.70
N TYR A 261 10.89 -21.79 8.40
CA TYR A 261 10.58 -20.62 7.60
C TYR A 261 9.70 -20.98 6.40
N ILE A 262 8.98 -20.00 5.88
CA ILE A 262 8.18 -20.14 4.66
C ILE A 262 8.38 -18.89 3.80
N GLY A 263 7.87 -18.96 2.57
CA GLY A 263 7.91 -17.83 1.65
C GLY A 263 7.20 -16.59 2.17
N GLY A 264 7.61 -15.43 1.69
CA GLY A 264 7.00 -14.14 2.02
C GLY A 264 5.68 -13.87 1.30
N VAL A 265 5.29 -14.72 0.33
CA VAL A 265 4.11 -14.61 -0.56
C VAL A 265 4.17 -13.44 -1.54
N GLY A 266 4.59 -12.26 -1.08
CA GLY A 266 4.70 -11.04 -1.88
C GLY A 266 5.66 -11.16 -3.06
N ASN A 267 5.85 -10.06 -3.79
CA ASN A 267 6.73 -10.07 -4.95
C ASN A 267 8.19 -10.31 -4.55
N CYS A 268 8.89 -11.03 -5.42
CA CYS A 268 10.33 -11.23 -5.38
C CYS A 268 11.05 -10.27 -6.33
N VAL A 269 12.38 -10.28 -6.32
CA VAL A 269 13.16 -9.46 -7.25
C VAL A 269 14.38 -10.21 -7.80
N VAL A 270 14.72 -9.94 -9.06
CA VAL A 270 16.05 -10.20 -9.60
C VAL A 270 16.79 -8.88 -9.68
N THR A 271 17.90 -8.78 -8.95
CA THR A 271 18.71 -7.55 -8.91
C THR A 271 19.43 -7.31 -10.25
N PRO A 272 19.91 -6.09 -10.53
CA PRO A 272 20.58 -5.80 -11.81
C PRO A 272 21.81 -6.66 -12.12
N ASN A 273 22.48 -7.21 -11.10
CA ASN A 273 23.62 -8.12 -11.29
C ASN A 273 23.20 -9.59 -11.50
N GLY A 274 21.89 -9.88 -11.57
CA GLY A 274 21.34 -11.21 -11.78
C GLY A 274 21.07 -12.01 -10.50
N THR A 275 21.33 -11.47 -9.30
CA THR A 275 20.99 -12.19 -8.05
C THR A 275 19.48 -12.34 -7.92
N ILE A 276 19.00 -13.58 -7.74
CA ILE A 276 17.60 -13.90 -7.46
C ILE A 276 17.37 -13.74 -5.96
N VAL A 277 16.35 -13.00 -5.55
CA VAL A 277 16.06 -12.71 -4.14
C VAL A 277 14.59 -12.93 -3.81
N LEU A 278 14.32 -13.77 -2.81
CA LEU A 278 12.98 -14.03 -2.28
C LEU A 278 12.89 -13.60 -0.81
N PRO A 279 11.86 -12.85 -0.42
CA PRO A 279 11.56 -12.61 0.99
C PRO A 279 11.03 -13.89 1.64
N VAL A 280 11.41 -14.12 2.89
CA VAL A 280 10.94 -15.25 3.70
C VAL A 280 10.60 -14.79 5.12
N GLN A 281 9.63 -15.46 5.73
CA GLN A 281 9.26 -15.26 7.14
C GLN A 281 9.80 -16.43 7.97
N VAL A 282 10.49 -16.11 9.07
CA VAL A 282 11.32 -17.05 9.82
C VAL A 282 10.93 -17.06 11.29
N LEU A 283 10.68 -18.26 11.82
CA LEU A 283 10.35 -18.50 13.21
C LEU A 283 11.60 -18.85 14.02
N ASN A 284 11.79 -18.18 15.16
CA ASN A 284 12.91 -18.46 16.07
C ASN A 284 12.50 -19.25 17.32
N THR A 285 13.49 -19.65 18.13
CA THR A 285 13.28 -20.40 19.39
C THR A 285 12.50 -19.66 20.49
N ASN A 286 12.23 -18.36 20.31
CA ASN A 286 11.35 -17.59 21.17
C ASN A 286 9.91 -17.52 20.64
N ARG A 287 9.55 -18.33 19.62
CA ARG A 287 8.27 -18.30 18.90
C ARG A 287 7.94 -16.92 18.32
N SER A 288 8.97 -16.17 17.97
CA SER A 288 8.85 -14.84 17.35
C SER A 288 9.16 -14.96 15.87
N VAL A 289 8.42 -14.21 15.04
CA VAL A 289 8.61 -14.19 13.59
C VAL A 289 9.36 -12.93 13.18
N MET A 290 10.29 -13.08 12.26
CA MET A 290 11.06 -12.01 11.62
C MET A 290 11.06 -12.25 10.10
N ALA A 291 11.32 -11.21 9.31
CA ALA A 291 11.57 -11.35 7.89
C ALA A 291 13.07 -11.47 7.61
N MET A 292 13.42 -12.33 6.66
CA MET A 292 14.75 -12.49 6.08
C MET A 292 14.61 -12.57 4.56
N ILE A 293 15.73 -12.74 3.87
CA ILE A 293 15.72 -13.14 2.46
C ILE A 293 16.50 -14.44 2.27
N ILE A 294 16.08 -15.22 1.28
CA ILE A 294 16.96 -16.18 0.64
C ILE A 294 17.35 -15.64 -0.73
N TYR A 295 18.56 -15.95 -1.18
CA TYR A 295 19.05 -15.51 -2.48
C TYR A 295 19.94 -16.55 -3.14
N SER A 296 20.01 -16.46 -4.47
CA SER A 296 20.91 -17.25 -5.31
C SER A 296 21.63 -16.33 -6.30
N THR A 297 22.94 -16.51 -6.39
CA THR A 297 23.84 -15.81 -7.32
C THR A 297 24.30 -16.69 -8.49
N ASP A 298 23.80 -17.92 -8.56
CA ASP A 298 24.24 -18.98 -9.46
C ASP A 298 23.06 -19.66 -10.16
N GLU A 299 22.05 -18.88 -10.57
CA GLU A 299 20.89 -19.36 -11.34
C GLU A 299 20.04 -20.44 -10.63
N GLY A 300 20.02 -20.38 -9.30
CA GLY A 300 19.25 -21.29 -8.44
C GLY A 300 19.91 -22.65 -8.22
N GLU A 301 21.18 -22.82 -8.58
CA GLU A 301 21.95 -24.03 -8.27
C GLU A 301 22.21 -24.15 -6.75
N SER A 302 22.45 -23.04 -6.07
CA SER A 302 22.53 -22.99 -4.61
C SER A 302 21.84 -21.75 -4.03
N TRP A 303 21.40 -21.90 -2.78
CA TRP A 303 20.70 -20.84 -2.04
C TRP A 303 21.46 -20.48 -0.78
N GLN A 304 21.30 -19.23 -0.36
CA GLN A 304 21.87 -18.67 0.86
C GLN A 304 20.83 -17.88 1.64
N PHE A 305 20.87 -17.95 2.97
CA PHE A 305 20.16 -17.01 3.84
C PHE A 305 20.91 -15.69 3.95
N SER A 306 20.18 -14.59 4.17
CA SER A 306 20.78 -13.36 4.68
C SER A 306 21.42 -13.56 6.05
N LYS A 307 22.46 -12.77 6.36
CA LYS A 307 23.22 -12.90 7.63
C LYS A 307 22.45 -12.37 8.84
N SER A 308 21.43 -11.55 8.63
CA SER A 308 20.58 -10.99 9.68
C SER A 308 19.10 -11.02 9.25
N ALA A 309 18.24 -10.59 10.17
CA ALA A 309 16.80 -10.47 9.97
C ALA A 309 16.33 -9.06 10.30
N THR A 310 15.13 -8.72 9.85
CA THR A 310 14.42 -7.55 10.38
C THR A 310 14.14 -7.72 11.88
N PRO A 311 13.84 -6.64 12.62
CA PRO A 311 13.24 -6.75 13.95
C PRO A 311 12.03 -7.68 13.99
N VAL A 312 11.81 -8.29 15.16
CA VAL A 312 10.65 -9.17 15.43
C VAL A 312 9.34 -8.46 15.11
N GLY A 313 8.42 -9.23 14.54
CA GLY A 313 7.06 -8.80 14.21
C GLY A 313 6.87 -8.43 12.74
N THR A 314 7.83 -8.73 11.87
CA THR A 314 7.70 -8.64 10.41
C THR A 314 7.50 -10.04 9.83
N THR A 315 6.51 -10.21 8.95
CA THR A 315 6.06 -11.53 8.44
C THR A 315 6.04 -11.53 6.90
N GLU A 316 4.89 -11.79 6.28
CA GLU A 316 4.66 -11.78 4.83
C GLU A 316 5.13 -10.46 4.23
N SER A 317 6.01 -10.54 3.24
CA SER A 317 6.75 -9.39 2.74
C SER A 317 6.90 -9.44 1.23
N SER A 318 6.91 -8.27 0.62
CA SER A 318 7.25 -8.06 -0.79
C SER A 318 8.58 -7.32 -0.87
N ILE A 319 9.40 -7.62 -1.86
CA ILE A 319 10.71 -6.98 -2.05
C ILE A 319 10.79 -6.29 -3.42
N VAL A 320 11.40 -5.11 -3.44
CA VAL A 320 11.72 -4.39 -4.68
C VAL A 320 13.17 -3.94 -4.66
N TRP A 321 13.78 -3.82 -5.84
CA TRP A 321 15.07 -3.13 -6.00
C TRP A 321 14.77 -1.64 -6.16
N TRP A 322 15.40 -0.78 -5.36
CA TRP A 322 15.20 0.67 -5.37
C TRP A 322 16.47 1.38 -4.93
N ASP A 323 16.95 2.36 -5.71
CA ASP A 323 18.17 3.13 -5.45
C ASP A 323 19.37 2.28 -4.99
N ASP A 324 19.66 1.23 -5.76
CA ASP A 324 20.73 0.25 -5.51
C ASP A 324 20.65 -0.50 -4.17
N LYS A 325 19.44 -0.59 -3.61
CA LYS A 325 19.13 -1.32 -2.39
C LYS A 325 17.94 -2.24 -2.60
N LEU A 326 17.85 -3.23 -1.72
CA LEU A 326 16.61 -3.97 -1.49
C LEU A 326 15.71 -3.16 -0.57
N LEU A 327 14.44 -3.00 -0.93
CA LEU A 327 13.38 -2.53 -0.03
C LEU A 327 12.41 -3.67 0.26
N LEU A 328 12.31 -4.06 1.52
CA LEU A 328 11.40 -5.08 2.02
C LEU A 328 10.19 -4.40 2.67
N ASN A 329 9.03 -4.55 2.05
CA ASN A 329 7.76 -4.02 2.53
C ASN A 329 6.98 -5.14 3.26
N GLY A 330 7.04 -5.14 4.59
CA GLY A 330 6.58 -6.24 5.42
C GLY A 330 5.26 -6.00 6.13
N ARG A 331 4.43 -7.05 6.16
CA ARG A 331 3.28 -7.18 7.06
C ARG A 331 3.81 -7.23 8.48
N THR A 332 3.18 -6.47 9.37
CA THR A 332 3.50 -6.49 10.79
C THR A 332 2.52 -7.30 11.61
N ASN A 333 2.92 -7.60 12.85
CA ASN A 333 2.00 -8.04 13.90
C ASN A 333 0.81 -7.08 14.07
N ASN A 334 -0.29 -7.64 14.60
CA ASN A 334 -1.59 -6.98 14.68
C ASN A 334 -1.58 -5.71 15.54
N ASP A 335 -0.68 -5.64 16.52
CA ASP A 335 -0.54 -4.57 17.51
C ASP A 335 0.20 -3.34 17.00
N LEU A 336 0.98 -3.45 15.91
CA LEU A 336 1.73 -2.31 15.36
C LEU A 336 0.85 -1.35 14.57
N GLY A 337 -0.12 -1.86 13.80
CA GLY A 337 -1.09 -1.00 13.11
C GLY A 337 -0.74 -0.56 11.68
N TYR A 338 0.44 -0.91 11.18
CA TYR A 338 0.96 -0.40 9.91
C TYR A 338 2.05 -1.27 9.33
N ARG A 339 2.28 -1.18 8.01
CA ARG A 339 3.40 -1.87 7.37
C ARG A 339 4.73 -1.22 7.75
N LYS A 340 5.78 -2.04 7.89
CA LYS A 340 7.16 -1.54 8.02
C LYS A 340 7.93 -1.80 6.74
N VAL A 341 8.73 -0.82 6.35
CA VAL A 341 9.61 -0.92 5.19
C VAL A 341 11.05 -0.84 5.65
N TYR A 342 11.87 -1.81 5.24
CA TYR A 342 13.29 -1.86 5.55
C TYR A 342 14.14 -1.81 4.29
N GLU A 343 15.29 -1.15 4.35
CA GLU A 343 16.29 -1.15 3.29
C GLU A 343 17.51 -1.99 3.65
N SER A 344 18.14 -2.56 2.63
CA SER A 344 19.44 -3.24 2.73
C SER A 344 20.25 -3.06 1.44
N SER A 345 21.50 -2.62 1.59
CA SER A 345 22.48 -2.49 0.48
C SER A 345 23.43 -3.68 0.38
N ASP A 346 23.27 -4.70 1.24
CA ASP A 346 24.26 -5.76 1.48
C ASP A 346 23.61 -7.16 1.57
N LEU A 347 22.53 -7.35 0.79
CA LEU A 347 21.75 -8.59 0.71
C LEU A 347 21.29 -9.11 2.10
N GLY A 348 20.74 -8.20 2.90
CA GLY A 348 20.17 -8.49 4.21
C GLY A 348 21.20 -8.77 5.30
N THR A 349 22.46 -8.38 5.09
CA THR A 349 23.46 -8.41 6.19
C THR A 349 23.13 -7.34 7.23
N THR A 350 22.62 -6.20 6.80
CA THR A 350 22.04 -5.16 7.65
C THR A 350 20.68 -4.71 7.13
N TRP A 351 19.78 -4.35 8.04
CA TRP A 351 18.44 -3.84 7.76
C TRP A 351 18.22 -2.53 8.51
N THR A 352 17.80 -1.49 7.79
CA THR A 352 17.43 -0.20 8.38
C THR A 352 15.98 0.13 8.05
N GLU A 353 15.17 0.49 9.04
CA GLU A 353 13.78 0.90 8.79
C GLU A 353 13.76 2.26 8.08
N VAL A 354 13.03 2.35 6.96
CA VAL A 354 12.96 3.57 6.13
C VAL A 354 11.88 4.52 6.65
N VAL A 355 12.04 4.95 7.92
CA VAL A 355 11.07 5.81 8.63
C VAL A 355 10.96 7.22 8.06
N GLY A 356 11.98 7.70 7.34
CA GLY A 356 12.03 9.03 6.72
C GLY A 356 11.28 9.15 5.40
N THR A 357 10.66 8.08 4.90
CA THR A 357 9.89 8.13 3.64
C THR A 357 8.59 7.31 3.74
N ILE A 358 8.66 6.00 3.51
CA ILE A 358 7.49 5.14 3.24
C ILE A 358 7.17 4.12 4.33
N SER A 359 8.05 3.90 5.31
CA SER A 359 7.74 3.01 6.44
C SER A 359 6.65 3.63 7.32
N ARG A 360 5.73 2.79 7.82
CA ARG A 360 4.60 3.17 8.69
C ARG A 360 3.59 4.12 8.04
N VAL A 361 3.64 4.32 6.72
CA VAL A 361 2.65 5.12 5.99
C VAL A 361 1.33 4.36 5.90
N ILE A 362 1.33 3.16 5.33
CA ILE A 362 0.09 2.40 5.05
C ILE A 362 -0.37 1.62 6.29
N GLY A 363 -1.57 1.95 6.78
CA GLY A 363 -2.17 1.34 7.97
C GLY A 363 -2.91 0.04 7.69
N ASN A 364 -2.98 -0.87 8.67
CA ASN A 364 -3.66 -2.17 8.52
C ASN A 364 -5.20 -2.12 8.66
N SER A 365 -5.74 -1.07 9.28
CA SER A 365 -7.18 -0.79 9.43
C SER A 365 -7.40 0.68 9.84
N PRO A 366 -8.64 1.20 9.81
CA PRO A 366 -8.93 2.57 10.22
C PRO A 366 -8.39 2.96 11.60
N GLY A 367 -8.53 2.05 12.58
CA GLY A 367 -8.01 2.23 13.94
C GLY A 367 -6.57 1.76 14.15
N ARG A 368 -5.88 1.33 13.09
CA ARG A 368 -4.50 0.80 13.13
C ARG A 368 -4.30 -0.29 14.20
N ASN A 369 -5.24 -1.23 14.31
CA ASN A 369 -5.29 -2.20 15.40
C ASN A 369 -5.85 -3.59 15.02
N GLN A 370 -5.94 -3.88 13.72
CA GLN A 370 -6.47 -5.15 13.20
C GLN A 370 -5.37 -5.98 12.53
N PRO A 371 -5.62 -7.24 12.13
CA PRO A 371 -4.64 -8.00 11.36
C PRO A 371 -4.20 -7.30 10.07
N GLY A 372 -2.89 -7.29 9.82
CA GLY A 372 -2.34 -6.91 8.52
C GLY A 372 -2.66 -7.95 7.43
N SER A 373 -2.15 -7.74 6.22
CA SER A 373 -2.33 -8.65 5.08
C SER A 373 -1.03 -8.81 4.29
N SER A 374 -0.93 -9.87 3.51
CA SER A 374 0.04 -9.89 2.41
C SER A 374 -0.38 -8.85 1.37
N GLY A 375 0.59 -8.17 0.80
CA GLY A 375 0.41 -7.09 -0.16
C GLY A 375 1.49 -7.16 -1.22
N SER A 376 1.18 -6.65 -2.40
CA SER A 376 2.11 -6.60 -3.52
C SER A 376 2.92 -5.32 -3.48
N SER A 377 4.17 -5.38 -3.93
CA SER A 377 4.96 -4.19 -4.22
C SER A 377 5.83 -4.45 -5.45
N ILE A 378 5.71 -3.59 -6.46
CA ILE A 378 6.54 -3.63 -7.68
C ILE A 378 7.16 -2.26 -7.94
N ALA A 379 8.34 -2.24 -8.55
CA ALA A 379 8.99 -1.03 -9.03
C ALA A 379 8.93 -0.99 -10.56
N ILE A 380 8.46 0.11 -11.13
CA ILE A 380 8.29 0.29 -12.58
C ILE A 380 8.80 1.67 -13.01
N THR A 381 8.98 1.89 -14.31
CA THR A 381 9.28 3.21 -14.87
C THR A 381 8.14 3.66 -15.76
N LEU A 382 7.56 4.82 -15.46
CA LEU A 382 6.47 5.45 -16.21
C LEU A 382 6.84 6.90 -16.48
N GLU A 383 6.57 7.40 -17.69
CA GLU A 383 6.89 8.80 -18.07
C GLU A 383 8.36 9.21 -17.81
N GLY A 384 9.28 8.23 -17.81
CA GLY A 384 10.70 8.41 -17.50
C GLY A 384 11.03 8.58 -16.02
N MET A 385 10.08 8.37 -15.11
CA MET A 385 10.26 8.39 -13.67
C MET A 385 10.08 6.98 -13.10
N ARG A 386 11.00 6.57 -12.23
CA ARG A 386 10.89 5.31 -11.49
C ARG A 386 9.90 5.50 -10.34
N VAL A 387 8.99 4.56 -10.16
CA VAL A 387 7.96 4.60 -9.11
C VAL A 387 7.70 3.20 -8.55
N MET A 388 7.15 3.14 -7.34
CA MET A 388 6.65 1.91 -6.72
C MET A 388 5.12 1.92 -6.67
N LEU A 389 4.54 0.76 -6.95
CA LEU A 389 3.13 0.47 -6.76
C LEU A 389 2.95 -0.51 -5.62
N ILE A 390 2.00 -0.25 -4.72
CA ILE A 390 1.75 -1.06 -3.52
C ILE A 390 0.27 -1.39 -3.43
N THR A 391 -0.09 -2.63 -3.06
CA THR A 391 -1.47 -3.01 -2.74
C THR A 391 -1.63 -3.43 -1.29
N GLN A 392 -2.77 -3.06 -0.70
CA GLN A 392 -3.15 -3.35 0.68
C GLN A 392 -4.68 -3.13 0.85
N PRO A 393 -5.39 -4.00 1.59
CA PRO A 393 -6.78 -3.77 1.96
C PRO A 393 -6.93 -2.64 2.99
N LYS A 394 -8.02 -1.86 2.89
CA LYS A 394 -8.38 -0.89 3.95
C LYS A 394 -8.83 -1.58 5.23
N ASN A 395 -9.43 -2.76 5.14
CA ASN A 395 -9.90 -3.56 6.29
C ASN A 395 -10.83 -2.78 7.23
N ILE A 396 -11.86 -2.14 6.66
CA ILE A 396 -12.87 -1.40 7.43
C ILE A 396 -13.72 -2.35 8.28
N LYS A 397 -13.99 -3.56 7.76
CA LYS A 397 -14.71 -4.63 8.49
C LYS A 397 -13.88 -5.23 9.63
N GLY A 398 -12.56 -5.04 9.63
CA GLY A 398 -11.64 -5.55 10.63
C GLY A 398 -11.41 -7.06 10.56
N SER A 399 -10.69 -7.59 11.55
CA SER A 399 -10.26 -8.99 11.59
C SER A 399 -9.54 -9.39 10.28
N TRP A 400 -9.83 -10.58 9.75
CA TRP A 400 -9.29 -11.09 8.49
C TRP A 400 -10.20 -10.82 7.29
N HIS A 401 -11.25 -10.00 7.42
CA HIS A 401 -12.12 -9.63 6.30
C HIS A 401 -11.36 -8.87 5.23
N ARG A 402 -10.53 -7.90 5.64
CA ARG A 402 -9.58 -7.22 4.76
C ARG A 402 -10.26 -6.71 3.49
N ASP A 403 -11.38 -6.03 3.68
CA ASP A 403 -12.16 -5.49 2.60
C ASP A 403 -11.48 -4.29 1.93
N ARG A 404 -11.94 -3.99 0.71
CA ARG A 404 -11.56 -2.80 -0.06
C ARG A 404 -10.06 -2.73 -0.35
N LEU A 405 -9.59 -3.63 -1.21
CA LEU A 405 -8.22 -3.63 -1.72
C LEU A 405 -7.93 -2.32 -2.45
N GLN A 406 -6.89 -1.59 -2.05
CA GLN A 406 -6.47 -0.36 -2.71
C GLN A 406 -5.11 -0.50 -3.37
N LEU A 407 -4.81 0.49 -4.20
CA LEU A 407 -3.52 0.69 -4.86
C LEU A 407 -2.94 2.06 -4.48
N TRP A 408 -1.66 2.09 -4.13
CA TRP A 408 -0.88 3.29 -3.85
C TRP A 408 0.27 3.44 -4.84
N LEU A 409 0.65 4.68 -5.11
CA LEU A 409 1.78 5.10 -5.94
C LEU A 409 2.78 5.88 -5.07
N THR A 410 4.07 5.64 -5.24
CA THR A 410 5.12 6.47 -4.63
C THR A 410 6.37 6.56 -5.49
N ASP A 411 7.04 7.71 -5.49
CA ASP A 411 8.37 7.91 -6.09
C ASP A 411 9.50 7.80 -5.04
N GLY A 412 9.21 7.21 -3.88
CA GLY A 412 10.13 7.18 -2.73
C GLY A 412 10.05 8.42 -1.84
N ASN A 413 9.35 9.48 -2.25
CA ASN A 413 9.11 10.68 -1.45
C ASN A 413 7.62 10.95 -1.27
N ARG A 414 6.90 11.18 -2.37
CA ARG A 414 5.46 11.42 -2.42
C ARG A 414 4.72 10.10 -2.36
N VAL A 415 3.53 10.10 -1.76
CA VAL A 415 2.63 8.94 -1.73
C VAL A 415 1.26 9.40 -2.18
N TRP A 416 0.69 8.73 -3.18
CA TRP A 416 -0.63 9.00 -3.71
C TRP A 416 -1.50 7.74 -3.61
N LEU A 417 -2.75 7.91 -3.16
CA LEU A 417 -3.74 6.85 -3.17
C LEU A 417 -4.39 6.84 -4.56
N VAL A 418 -4.09 5.81 -5.35
CA VAL A 418 -4.71 5.62 -6.67
C VAL A 418 -6.20 5.35 -6.50
N GLY A 419 -6.54 4.53 -5.50
CA GLY A 419 -7.91 4.24 -5.12
C GLY A 419 -8.16 2.75 -4.92
N GLN A 420 -9.44 2.40 -4.78
CA GLN A 420 -9.89 1.03 -4.57
C GLN A 420 -9.91 0.27 -5.90
N ILE A 421 -9.29 -0.91 -5.93
CA ILE A 421 -9.24 -1.78 -7.11
C ILE A 421 -10.18 -3.00 -7.01
N SER A 422 -10.57 -3.40 -5.80
CA SER A 422 -11.67 -4.37 -5.58
C SER A 422 -13.04 -3.71 -5.72
N GLU A 423 -14.10 -4.50 -5.89
CA GLU A 423 -15.46 -3.96 -6.05
C GLU A 423 -16.18 -3.81 -4.70
N GLY A 424 -16.99 -2.75 -4.56
CA GLY A 424 -17.88 -2.55 -3.42
C GLY A 424 -17.18 -2.67 -2.06
N ASP A 425 -17.71 -3.54 -1.21
CA ASP A 425 -17.18 -3.87 0.11
C ASP A 425 -16.56 -5.28 0.15
N ASP A 426 -16.11 -5.79 -1.00
CA ASP A 426 -15.51 -7.12 -1.13
C ASP A 426 -14.38 -7.34 -0.14
N ASN A 427 -14.42 -8.49 0.52
CA ASN A 427 -13.31 -9.02 1.32
C ASN A 427 -12.19 -9.44 0.34
N GLY A 428 -11.10 -8.69 0.30
CA GLY A 428 -10.01 -8.89 -0.67
C GLY A 428 -8.65 -8.99 0.01
N PRO A 429 -8.33 -10.14 0.65
CA PRO A 429 -7.17 -10.23 1.53
C PRO A 429 -5.85 -10.04 0.79
N TYR A 430 -5.48 -10.97 -0.10
CA TYR A 430 -4.14 -11.05 -0.69
C TYR A 430 -4.17 -10.63 -2.16
N SER A 431 -3.04 -10.12 -2.66
CA SER A 431 -2.92 -9.66 -4.04
C SER A 431 -1.49 -9.70 -4.56
N SER A 432 -1.35 -9.72 -5.88
CA SER A 432 -0.09 -9.70 -6.62
C SER A 432 -0.23 -8.82 -7.87
N LEU A 433 0.66 -7.83 -8.00
CA LEU A 433 0.76 -6.96 -9.16
C LEU A 433 1.78 -7.51 -10.16
N LEU A 434 1.49 -7.27 -11.44
CA LEU A 434 2.43 -7.46 -12.55
C LEU A 434 2.28 -6.29 -13.52
N TYR A 435 3.40 -5.63 -13.85
CA TYR A 435 3.48 -4.73 -14.99
C TYR A 435 4.27 -5.41 -16.09
N THR A 436 3.60 -5.70 -17.20
CA THR A 436 4.17 -6.52 -18.27
C THR A 436 5.11 -5.73 -19.17
N SER A 437 5.96 -6.45 -19.89
CA SER A 437 6.84 -5.92 -20.94
C SER A 437 6.09 -5.13 -22.03
N ASN A 438 4.82 -5.49 -22.29
CA ASN A 438 3.95 -4.80 -23.25
C ASN A 438 3.19 -3.59 -22.68
N GLY A 439 3.44 -3.22 -21.42
CA GLY A 439 2.88 -2.02 -20.78
C GLY A 439 1.49 -2.19 -20.19
N THR A 440 1.09 -3.42 -19.85
CA THR A 440 -0.19 -3.71 -19.18
C THR A 440 0.03 -3.88 -17.68
N LEU A 441 -0.80 -3.23 -16.87
CA LEU A 441 -0.82 -3.42 -15.41
C LEU A 441 -1.93 -4.41 -15.03
N TYR A 442 -1.55 -5.50 -14.39
CA TYR A 442 -2.45 -6.50 -13.84
C TYR A 442 -2.42 -6.51 -12.32
N CYS A 443 -3.53 -6.88 -11.71
CA CYS A 443 -3.61 -7.30 -10.32
C CYS A 443 -4.36 -8.63 -10.23
N LEU A 444 -3.73 -9.64 -9.64
CA LEU A 444 -4.36 -10.89 -9.25
C LEU A 444 -4.71 -10.79 -7.76
N TYR A 445 -5.98 -10.96 -7.36
CA TYR A 445 -6.38 -10.77 -5.96
C TYR A 445 -7.44 -11.77 -5.49
N GLU A 446 -7.48 -12.02 -4.19
CA GLU A 446 -8.49 -12.84 -3.54
C GLU A 446 -9.84 -12.12 -3.42
N GLN A 447 -10.94 -12.85 -3.51
CA GLN A 447 -12.26 -12.40 -3.05
C GLN A 447 -12.89 -13.50 -2.20
N ASP A 448 -13.29 -13.16 -0.99
CA ASP A 448 -14.04 -14.05 -0.09
C ASP A 448 -15.56 -13.80 -0.24
N LYS A 449 -16.29 -14.85 -0.60
CA LYS A 449 -17.75 -14.91 -0.59
C LYS A 449 -18.21 -16.05 0.30
N ALA A 450 -18.71 -15.72 1.49
CA ALA A 450 -19.23 -16.69 2.47
C ALA A 450 -18.21 -17.80 2.82
N ALA A 451 -16.97 -17.40 3.11
CA ALA A 451 -15.83 -18.26 3.47
C ALA A 451 -15.29 -19.14 2.33
N VAL A 452 -15.79 -18.95 1.10
CA VAL A 452 -15.25 -19.54 -0.13
C VAL A 452 -14.42 -18.48 -0.84
N LEU A 453 -13.12 -18.74 -0.97
CA LEU A 453 -12.20 -17.79 -1.62
C LEU A 453 -12.01 -18.13 -3.09
N SER A 454 -12.08 -17.08 -3.90
CA SER A 454 -11.81 -17.09 -5.33
C SER A 454 -10.68 -16.14 -5.66
N ILE A 455 -10.01 -16.35 -6.79
CA ILE A 455 -9.05 -15.41 -7.34
C ILE A 455 -9.67 -14.67 -8.53
N TYR A 456 -9.46 -13.37 -8.58
CA TYR A 456 -9.83 -12.49 -9.69
C TYR A 456 -8.59 -11.94 -10.37
N LEU A 457 -8.66 -11.82 -11.69
CA LEU A 457 -7.67 -11.13 -12.50
C LEU A 457 -8.25 -9.78 -12.93
N ILE A 458 -7.56 -8.70 -12.57
CA ILE A 458 -7.89 -7.34 -12.97
C ILE A 458 -6.86 -6.85 -13.99
N LYS A 459 -7.32 -6.23 -15.07
CA LYS A 459 -6.50 -5.40 -15.96
C LYS A 459 -6.75 -3.93 -15.62
N LEU A 460 -5.79 -3.27 -15.00
CA LEU A 460 -5.90 -1.95 -14.38
C LEU A 460 -5.64 -0.82 -15.40
N GLU A 461 -6.48 -0.71 -16.43
CA GLU A 461 -6.27 0.27 -17.51
C GLU A 461 -6.53 1.71 -17.07
N ASP A 462 -7.66 1.95 -16.38
CA ASP A 462 -8.05 3.30 -15.95
C ASP A 462 -7.17 3.79 -14.79
N GLU A 463 -6.77 2.88 -13.89
CA GLU A 463 -5.82 3.17 -12.82
C GLU A 463 -4.43 3.47 -13.37
N LEU A 464 -3.93 2.71 -14.35
CA LEU A 464 -2.63 2.97 -14.97
C LEU A 464 -2.58 4.32 -15.69
N GLU A 465 -3.66 4.72 -16.36
CA GLU A 465 -3.75 6.06 -16.98
C GLU A 465 -3.69 7.17 -15.92
N SER A 466 -4.42 7.00 -14.81
CA SER A 466 -4.40 7.95 -13.69
C SER A 466 -3.01 8.04 -13.06
N ILE A 467 -2.33 6.90 -12.88
CA ILE A 467 -0.94 6.85 -12.41
C ILE A 467 -0.02 7.62 -13.36
N LYS A 468 -0.08 7.38 -14.68
CA LYS A 468 0.76 8.10 -15.66
C LYS A 468 0.54 9.61 -15.59
N SER A 469 -0.71 10.05 -15.42
CA SER A 469 -1.02 11.47 -15.27
C SER A 469 -0.41 12.08 -13.99
N ILE A 470 -0.45 11.38 -12.86
CA ILE A 470 0.14 11.86 -11.60
C ILE A 470 1.67 11.85 -11.67
N VAL A 471 2.28 10.81 -12.25
CA VAL A 471 3.73 10.77 -12.47
C VAL A 471 4.19 11.92 -13.37
N LYS A 472 3.43 12.21 -14.43
CA LYS A 472 3.67 13.38 -15.28
C LYS A 472 3.54 14.69 -14.51
N LEU A 473 2.51 14.83 -13.68
CA LEU A 473 2.34 16.01 -12.82
C LEU A 473 3.55 16.21 -11.91
N TRP A 474 4.01 15.17 -11.21
CA TRP A 474 5.18 15.26 -10.32
C TRP A 474 6.43 15.71 -11.07
N LYS A 475 6.67 15.13 -12.25
CA LYS A 475 7.80 15.49 -13.11
C LYS A 475 7.72 16.93 -13.61
N ASP A 476 6.55 17.34 -14.11
CA ASP A 476 6.33 18.69 -14.62
C ASP A 476 6.46 19.73 -13.47
N GLN A 477 5.97 19.41 -12.27
CA GLN A 477 6.07 20.25 -11.08
C GLN A 477 7.52 20.38 -10.60
N ASP A 478 8.27 19.28 -10.54
CA ASP A 478 9.70 19.32 -10.17
C ASP A 478 10.52 20.09 -11.22
N ALA A 479 10.25 19.90 -12.51
CA ALA A 479 10.92 20.63 -13.57
C ALA A 479 10.61 22.14 -13.53
N LEU A 480 9.36 22.50 -13.23
CA LEU A 480 8.94 23.90 -13.08
C LEU A 480 9.70 24.59 -11.94
N LEU A 481 9.84 23.91 -10.80
CA LEU A 481 10.53 24.42 -9.62
C LEU A 481 12.06 24.49 -9.80
N SER A 482 12.64 23.49 -10.45
CA SER A 482 14.11 23.41 -10.62
C SER A 482 14.67 24.27 -11.76
N GLY A 483 13.86 24.69 -12.74
CA GLY A 483 14.36 25.26 -14.00
C GLY A 483 13.78 26.59 -14.46
N ASN A 484 12.74 27.14 -13.83
CA ASN A 484 12.05 28.31 -14.38
C ASN A 484 12.43 29.63 -13.66
N CYS A 485 13.60 30.18 -13.99
CA CYS A 485 14.09 31.46 -13.49
C CYS A 485 13.41 32.70 -14.10
N SER A 486 12.13 32.58 -14.48
CA SER A 486 11.35 33.66 -15.06
C SER A 486 10.44 34.26 -14.00
N SER A 487 10.55 35.56 -13.72
CA SER A 487 9.64 36.27 -12.79
C SER A 487 8.20 36.35 -13.35
N PRO A 488 7.19 36.76 -12.55
CA PRO A 488 5.83 37.01 -13.04
C PRO A 488 5.75 38.01 -14.19
N ASP A 489 6.74 38.91 -14.29
CA ASP A 489 6.84 39.94 -15.33
C ASP A 489 7.61 39.48 -16.59
N GLY A 490 8.01 38.20 -16.63
CA GLY A 490 8.72 37.60 -17.77
C GLY A 490 10.21 37.96 -17.84
N ASP A 491 10.75 38.57 -16.80
CA ASP A 491 12.18 38.93 -16.73
C ASP A 491 13.00 37.79 -16.11
N TYR A 492 14.20 37.58 -16.62
CA TYR A 492 15.11 36.53 -16.15
C TYR A 492 15.79 36.97 -14.85
N THR A 493 15.70 36.16 -13.79
CA THR A 493 16.42 36.44 -12.54
C THR A 493 17.89 36.01 -12.68
N GLU A 494 18.80 36.98 -12.82
CA GLU A 494 20.24 36.74 -12.88
C GLU A 494 20.74 36.03 -11.60
N GLY A 495 21.39 34.87 -11.73
CA GLY A 495 21.87 34.05 -10.60
C GLY A 495 20.86 33.06 -10.01
N CYS A 496 19.66 32.94 -10.58
CA CYS A 496 18.68 31.94 -10.15
C CYS A 496 19.11 30.51 -10.53
N VAL A 497 18.91 29.59 -9.58
CA VAL A 497 19.24 28.15 -9.70
C VAL A 497 18.03 27.24 -9.44
N GLY A 498 16.87 27.84 -9.20
CA GLY A 498 15.62 27.13 -8.91
C GLY A 498 15.45 26.72 -7.45
N ILE A 499 14.35 26.03 -7.18
CA ILE A 499 13.97 25.50 -5.86
C ILE A 499 14.47 24.06 -5.73
N PRO A 500 15.11 23.69 -4.60
CA PRO A 500 15.49 22.30 -4.35
C PRO A 500 14.25 21.38 -4.35
N THR A 501 14.24 20.34 -5.17
CA THR A 501 13.11 19.38 -5.26
C THR A 501 13.40 18.04 -4.60
N ALA A 502 14.67 17.72 -4.35
CA ALA A 502 15.05 16.50 -3.64
C ALA A 502 14.42 16.48 -2.24
N GLY A 503 13.55 15.50 -1.99
CA GLY A 503 12.82 15.35 -0.74
C GLY A 503 11.62 16.29 -0.56
N LEU A 504 11.24 17.09 -1.56
CA LEU A 504 10.04 17.94 -1.51
C LEU A 504 8.79 17.07 -1.67
N VAL A 505 7.93 17.00 -0.66
CA VAL A 505 6.76 16.09 -0.65
C VAL A 505 5.41 16.77 -0.81
N GLY A 506 5.37 18.10 -0.68
CA GLY A 506 4.13 18.85 -0.76
C GLY A 506 4.38 20.34 -0.95
N LEU A 507 3.46 21.00 -1.66
CA LEU A 507 3.49 22.43 -1.94
C LEU A 507 2.07 22.99 -1.92
N LEU A 508 1.78 23.89 -0.98
CA LEU A 508 0.55 24.68 -0.94
C LEU A 508 0.85 26.07 -1.49
N SER A 509 0.25 26.44 -2.62
CA SER A 509 0.48 27.74 -3.27
C SER A 509 -0.78 28.21 -3.99
N GLY A 510 -0.90 29.52 -4.21
CA GLY A 510 -2.10 30.14 -4.78
C GLY A 510 -3.30 30.18 -3.80
N PRO A 511 -4.49 30.58 -4.28
CA PRO A 511 -5.70 30.64 -3.47
C PRO A 511 -6.24 29.25 -3.11
N SER A 512 -6.99 29.17 -2.01
CA SER A 512 -7.76 27.96 -1.65
C SER A 512 -9.05 27.85 -2.46
N ASP A 513 -9.57 26.63 -2.61
CA ASP A 513 -10.92 26.36 -3.11
C ASP A 513 -11.81 26.00 -1.92
N GLU A 514 -12.82 26.82 -1.65
CA GLU A 514 -13.66 26.74 -0.44
C GLU A 514 -12.82 26.61 0.85
N ASP A 515 -12.92 25.47 1.53
CA ASP A 515 -12.22 25.13 2.77
C ASP A 515 -10.98 24.23 2.55
N VAL A 516 -10.46 24.16 1.31
CA VAL A 516 -9.32 23.33 0.94
C VAL A 516 -8.22 24.13 0.23
N TRP A 517 -6.99 24.06 0.74
CA TRP A 517 -5.80 24.51 0.02
C TRP A 517 -5.11 23.31 -0.62
N HIS A 518 -5.15 23.24 -1.95
CA HIS A 518 -4.68 22.08 -2.69
C HIS A 518 -3.16 21.95 -2.70
N ASP A 519 -2.70 20.72 -2.52
CA ASP A 519 -1.30 20.35 -2.74
C ASP A 519 -1.02 20.23 -4.24
N ALA A 520 0.01 20.95 -4.71
CA ALA A 520 0.45 20.94 -6.10
C ALA A 520 0.86 19.53 -6.58
N TYR A 521 1.30 18.66 -5.66
CA TYR A 521 1.63 17.25 -5.95
C TYR A 521 0.41 16.30 -5.84
N ARG A 522 -0.75 16.80 -5.40
CA ARG A 522 -2.02 16.08 -5.23
C ARG A 522 -1.94 14.90 -4.25
N CYS A 523 -1.10 14.98 -3.23
CA CYS A 523 -0.92 13.91 -2.24
C CYS A 523 -1.73 14.14 -0.96
N VAL A 524 -1.61 15.33 -0.36
CA VAL A 524 -2.27 15.70 0.89
C VAL A 524 -2.67 17.16 0.82
N ASP A 525 -3.96 17.43 0.69
CA ASP A 525 -4.47 18.81 0.78
C ASP A 525 -4.48 19.30 2.25
N ALA A 526 -4.51 20.62 2.43
CA ALA A 526 -4.70 21.24 3.74
C ALA A 526 -6.12 21.78 3.89
N SER A 527 -6.68 21.66 5.09
CA SER A 527 -7.95 22.32 5.41
C SER A 527 -7.72 23.77 5.80
N VAL A 528 -8.61 24.66 5.39
CA VAL A 528 -8.54 26.10 5.70
C VAL A 528 -9.80 26.58 6.38
N GLU A 529 -9.64 27.50 7.33
CA GLU A 529 -10.76 28.09 8.04
C GLU A 529 -10.52 29.58 8.28
N ASN A 530 -11.54 30.40 8.08
CA ASN A 530 -11.53 31.85 8.32
C ASN A 530 -10.35 32.58 7.62
N VAL A 531 -9.95 32.13 6.44
CA VAL A 531 -8.92 32.77 5.60
C VAL A 531 -9.57 33.59 4.48
N VAL A 532 -8.84 34.56 3.93
CA VAL A 532 -9.26 35.31 2.74
C VAL A 532 -8.30 35.00 1.60
N ASN A 533 -8.82 34.58 0.44
CA ASN A 533 -8.00 34.39 -0.75
C ASN A 533 -7.39 35.70 -1.22
N VAL A 534 -6.08 35.66 -1.48
CA VAL A 534 -5.37 36.69 -2.24
C VAL A 534 -4.79 36.07 -3.50
N ALA A 535 -4.28 36.88 -4.43
CA ALA A 535 -3.89 36.42 -5.76
C ALA A 535 -2.89 35.25 -5.76
N ASP A 536 -2.00 35.21 -4.77
CA ASP A 536 -0.87 34.28 -4.68
C ASP A 536 -0.80 33.52 -3.35
N GLY A 537 -1.90 33.45 -2.60
CA GLY A 537 -1.91 32.77 -1.31
C GLY A 537 -3.13 33.10 -0.46
N LEU A 538 -2.96 33.09 0.86
CA LEU A 538 -4.02 33.29 1.83
C LEU A 538 -3.69 34.42 2.80
N GLN A 539 -4.66 35.29 3.05
CA GLN A 539 -4.59 36.24 4.14
C GLN A 539 -5.21 35.64 5.40
N LEU A 540 -4.36 35.47 6.41
CA LEU A 540 -4.74 35.14 7.77
C LEU A 540 -5.23 36.41 8.46
N SER A 541 -6.50 36.39 8.86
CA SER A 541 -7.10 37.47 9.62
C SER A 541 -6.78 37.30 11.09
N GLY A 542 -6.84 38.42 11.82
CA GLY A 542 -6.39 38.43 13.19
C GLY A 542 -7.07 37.43 14.08
N TRP A 543 -8.36 37.10 13.91
CA TRP A 543 -9.32 36.57 14.92
C TRP A 543 -8.95 35.31 15.73
N ASN A 544 -7.69 34.85 15.75
CA ASN A 544 -7.22 33.60 16.33
C ASN A 544 -8.08 32.41 15.86
N SER A 545 -8.68 32.58 14.68
CA SER A 545 -9.61 31.66 14.04
C SER A 545 -9.17 31.33 12.62
N SER A 546 -8.27 32.13 12.02
CA SER A 546 -7.67 31.83 10.72
C SER A 546 -6.63 30.72 10.88
N ARG A 547 -6.83 29.61 10.17
CA ARG A 547 -5.92 28.48 10.22
C ARG A 547 -5.87 27.72 8.91
N VAL A 548 -4.69 27.23 8.61
CA VAL A 548 -4.42 26.18 7.64
C VAL A 548 -3.93 24.99 8.44
N LEU A 549 -4.56 23.83 8.30
CA LEU A 549 -4.14 22.59 8.95
C LEU A 549 -3.74 21.58 7.88
N TRP A 550 -2.49 21.16 7.92
CA TRP A 550 -1.92 20.20 6.98
C TRP A 550 -1.62 18.89 7.73
N PRO A 551 -2.43 17.83 7.51
CA PRO A 551 -2.48 16.70 8.44
C PRO A 551 -1.26 15.78 8.33
N VAL A 552 -0.88 15.18 9.46
CA VAL A 552 0.17 14.16 9.60
C VAL A 552 -0.43 12.86 10.14
N SER A 553 -0.52 12.65 11.46
CA SER A 553 -1.26 11.51 12.02
C SER A 553 -2.78 11.70 11.93
N SER A 554 -3.25 12.94 11.79
CA SER A 554 -4.66 13.26 11.52
C SER A 554 -5.15 12.79 10.14
N GLN A 555 -4.27 12.32 9.26
CA GLN A 555 -4.68 11.59 8.04
C GLN A 555 -5.37 10.25 8.36
N GLY A 556 -5.25 9.76 9.60
CA GLY A 556 -5.90 8.54 10.07
C GLY A 556 -5.09 7.29 9.75
N GLN A 557 -5.69 6.38 8.99
CA GLN A 557 -5.12 5.06 8.67
C GLN A 557 -3.79 5.17 7.94
N ASP A 558 -3.78 5.95 6.84
CA ASP A 558 -2.64 6.11 5.96
C ASP A 558 -1.99 7.46 6.22
N GLN A 559 -0.80 7.43 6.81
CA GLN A 559 -0.11 8.62 7.30
C GLN A 559 1.04 8.96 6.35
N LYS A 560 0.71 9.57 5.21
CA LYS A 560 1.66 9.87 4.11
C LYS A 560 2.83 10.75 4.57
N TYR A 561 2.61 11.57 5.61
CA TYR A 561 3.64 12.43 6.22
C TYR A 561 4.25 11.87 7.50
N HIS A 562 4.15 10.56 7.76
CA HIS A 562 4.74 9.94 8.94
C HIS A 562 6.25 10.23 9.11
N PHE A 563 6.98 10.47 8.02
CA PHE A 563 8.39 10.87 8.04
C PHE A 563 8.67 12.09 8.93
N ALA A 564 7.69 12.99 9.09
CA ALA A 564 7.83 14.21 9.87
C ALA A 564 8.10 13.94 11.36
N ASN A 565 7.78 12.74 11.84
CA ASN A 565 8.10 12.32 13.20
C ASN A 565 9.60 12.04 13.42
N VAL A 566 10.38 11.93 12.34
CA VAL A 566 11.84 11.68 12.37
C VAL A 566 12.60 12.96 12.06
N HIS A 567 12.26 13.59 10.94
CA HIS A 567 12.89 14.80 10.44
C HIS A 567 12.02 15.43 9.35
N PHE A 568 12.08 16.76 9.22
CA PHE A 568 11.39 17.49 8.16
C PHE A 568 12.01 18.88 7.96
N THR A 569 11.66 19.54 6.87
CA THR A 569 11.73 21.01 6.74
C THR A 569 10.38 21.54 6.32
N LEU A 570 9.81 22.45 7.09
CA LEU A 570 8.58 23.17 6.76
C LEU A 570 8.94 24.62 6.47
N VAL A 571 8.62 25.10 5.27
CA VAL A 571 8.92 26.46 4.82
C VAL A 571 7.61 27.19 4.55
N ALA A 572 7.53 28.48 4.90
CA ALA A 572 6.42 29.36 4.53
C ALA A 572 6.94 30.77 4.21
N ASN A 573 6.41 31.38 3.14
CA ASN A 573 6.64 32.79 2.82
C ASN A 573 5.52 33.62 3.44
N LEU A 574 5.88 34.61 4.26
CA LEU A 574 4.96 35.34 5.13
C LEU A 574 5.19 36.84 5.03
N ARG A 575 4.13 37.62 4.85
CA ARG A 575 4.17 39.08 4.97
C ARG A 575 3.19 39.53 6.04
N LEU A 576 3.69 40.14 7.11
CA LEU A 576 2.81 40.75 8.11
C LEU A 576 2.03 41.92 7.48
N VAL A 577 0.88 42.24 8.04
CA VAL A 577 0.07 43.40 7.66
C VAL A 577 0.05 44.32 8.87
N GLY A 578 1.07 45.16 8.97
CA GLY A 578 1.30 46.04 10.12
C GLY A 578 1.85 45.31 11.35
N ALA A 579 2.28 46.10 12.34
CA ALA A 579 2.93 45.55 13.53
C ALA A 579 1.97 44.76 14.42
N PRO A 580 2.34 43.54 14.85
CA PRO A 580 1.52 42.77 15.77
C PRO A 580 1.48 43.51 17.12
N LYS A 581 0.28 43.70 17.68
CA LYS A 581 0.13 44.30 19.02
C LYS A 581 0.14 43.24 20.13
N GLY A 582 0.11 41.95 19.78
CA GLY A 582 0.14 40.78 20.68
C GLY A 582 0.85 39.57 20.03
N ASP A 583 0.79 38.39 20.66
CA ASP A 583 1.29 37.14 20.07
C ASP A 583 0.44 36.75 18.84
N PHE A 584 1.08 36.59 17.69
CA PHE A 584 0.49 36.12 16.45
C PHE A 584 1.23 34.87 15.95
N SER A 585 0.55 33.73 15.95
CA SER A 585 1.14 32.45 15.53
C SER A 585 1.28 32.41 14.00
N LEU A 586 2.47 32.05 13.53
CA LEU A 586 2.81 32.07 12.11
C LEU A 586 2.79 30.66 11.53
N VAL A 587 3.65 29.79 12.03
CA VAL A 587 3.85 28.43 11.53
C VAL A 587 4.24 27.52 12.69
N GLY A 588 3.83 26.26 12.62
CA GLY A 588 4.17 25.30 13.65
C GLY A 588 3.57 23.92 13.40
N PHE A 589 3.60 23.11 14.44
CA PHE A 589 2.95 21.81 14.45
C PHE A 589 2.39 21.46 15.81
N GLU A 590 1.46 20.53 15.80
CA GLU A 590 0.88 19.92 16.99
C GLU A 590 1.33 18.48 17.11
N MET A 591 1.59 18.04 18.33
CA MET A 591 2.00 16.67 18.61
C MET A 591 1.38 16.16 19.91
N TYR A 592 1.47 14.86 20.15
CA TYR A 592 0.99 14.23 21.37
C TYR A 592 2.11 13.54 22.15
N GLU A 593 2.15 13.79 23.45
CA GLU A 593 2.95 13.04 24.43
C GLU A 593 1.98 12.28 25.35
N GLY A 594 1.80 10.98 25.08
CA GLY A 594 0.68 10.23 25.64
C GLY A 594 -0.64 10.86 25.19
N GLU A 595 -1.49 11.23 26.15
CA GLU A 595 -2.76 11.91 25.89
C GLU A 595 -2.63 13.45 25.87
N THR A 596 -1.43 13.98 26.14
CA THR A 596 -1.22 15.43 26.24
C THR A 596 -0.92 16.02 24.87
N ARG A 597 -1.77 16.95 24.42
CA ARG A 597 -1.50 17.76 23.22
C ARG A 597 -0.43 18.82 23.54
N LYS A 598 0.61 18.85 22.72
CA LYS A 598 1.71 19.82 22.75
C LYS A 598 1.69 20.62 21.45
N THR A 599 2.07 21.88 21.52
CA THR A 599 2.14 22.79 20.37
C THR A 599 3.53 23.39 20.29
N VAL A 600 4.15 23.29 19.11
CA VAL A 600 5.44 23.90 18.80
C VAL A 600 5.20 24.93 17.71
N LYS A 601 5.51 26.19 18.00
CA LYS A 601 5.13 27.29 17.11
C LYS A 601 6.16 28.41 17.08
N LEU A 602 6.34 28.99 15.90
CA LEU A 602 6.95 30.29 15.73
C LEU A 602 5.86 31.36 15.70
N SER A 603 6.07 32.41 16.47
CA SER A 603 5.16 33.53 16.63
C SER A 603 5.86 34.87 16.34
N ALA A 604 5.08 35.85 15.90
CA ALA A 604 5.46 37.27 15.91
C ALA A 604 4.87 37.96 17.14
N ILE A 605 5.70 38.72 17.88
CA ILE A 605 5.29 39.43 19.10
C ILE A 605 5.44 40.95 18.98
N LYS A 606 4.93 41.68 19.99
CA LYS A 606 4.96 43.14 20.07
C LYS A 606 6.33 43.72 19.72
N SER A 607 6.33 44.70 18.82
CA SER A 607 7.52 45.32 18.19
C SER A 607 8.19 44.49 17.10
N ALA A 608 7.47 43.50 16.55
CA ALA A 608 7.88 42.69 15.41
C ALA A 608 9.17 41.92 15.65
N PHE A 609 9.16 41.08 16.69
CA PHE A 609 10.22 40.13 16.99
C PHE A 609 9.72 38.69 16.83
N TRP A 610 10.64 37.77 16.56
CA TRP A 610 10.40 36.33 16.54
C TRP A 610 10.39 35.73 17.96
N GLU A 611 9.45 34.85 18.26
CA GLU A 611 9.43 34.07 19.50
C GLU A 611 9.09 32.60 19.18
N MET A 612 9.86 31.67 19.75
CA MET A 612 9.62 30.23 19.62
C MET A 612 9.01 29.69 20.91
N CYS A 613 7.85 29.05 20.78
CA CYS A 613 7.07 28.54 21.90
C CYS A 613 6.90 27.03 21.80
N HIS A 614 7.29 26.33 22.87
CA HIS A 614 6.94 24.93 23.15
C HIS A 614 6.04 24.94 24.40
N THR A 615 5.02 24.09 24.48
CA THR A 615 4.02 24.09 25.59
C THR A 615 4.62 24.04 27.00
N ASP A 616 5.85 23.53 27.15
CA ASP A 616 6.55 23.46 28.44
C ASP A 616 7.72 24.44 28.57
N LEU A 617 8.10 25.12 27.48
CA LEU A 617 9.28 25.99 27.42
C LEU A 617 9.03 27.16 26.47
N THR A 618 9.18 28.38 26.97
CA THR A 618 9.24 29.58 26.13
C THR A 618 10.69 30.01 26.00
N THR A 619 11.27 29.83 24.81
CA THR A 619 12.61 30.35 24.52
C THR A 619 12.44 31.72 23.86
N ARG A 620 12.76 32.78 24.60
CA ARG A 620 12.77 34.13 24.06
C ARG A 620 14.08 34.39 23.34
N GLY A 621 14.01 34.39 22.02
CA GLY A 621 15.11 34.84 21.17
C GLY A 621 15.39 36.34 21.31
N SER A 622 16.64 36.72 21.09
CA SER A 622 17.04 38.13 20.97
C SER A 622 16.43 38.78 19.72
N ARG A 623 16.26 40.10 19.83
CA ARG A 623 15.53 41.02 18.97
C ARG A 623 16.06 41.12 17.53
N GLY A 624 15.58 40.28 16.61
CA GLY A 624 15.68 40.51 15.17
C GLY A 624 14.49 41.33 14.68
N SER A 625 14.69 42.52 14.13
CA SER A 625 13.61 43.34 13.56
C SER A 625 12.90 42.58 12.43
N LEU A 626 11.58 42.45 12.50
CA LEU A 626 10.73 41.92 11.45
C LEU A 626 9.97 43.07 10.76
N PRO A 627 10.45 43.61 9.64
CA PRO A 627 9.72 44.62 8.88
C PRO A 627 8.29 44.15 8.57
N CYS A 628 7.30 44.96 8.96
CA CYS A 628 5.90 44.53 8.94
C CYS A 628 5.22 44.61 7.57
N ASP A 629 5.98 44.85 6.51
CA ASP A 629 5.51 45.03 5.13
C ASP A 629 6.39 44.30 4.09
N GLU A 630 7.42 43.57 4.55
CA GLU A 630 8.29 42.74 3.69
C GLU A 630 7.87 41.28 3.72
N VAL A 631 8.17 40.56 2.65
CA VAL A 631 8.02 39.10 2.61
C VAL A 631 9.20 38.47 3.33
N HIS A 632 8.90 37.63 4.31
CA HIS A 632 9.87 36.86 5.06
C HIS A 632 9.67 35.38 4.81
N GLN A 633 10.74 34.71 4.41
CA GLN A 633 10.75 33.26 4.38
C GLN A 633 11.10 32.74 5.78
N VAL A 634 10.25 31.88 6.31
CA VAL A 634 10.50 31.18 7.58
C VAL A 634 10.63 29.70 7.29
N ALA A 635 11.60 29.04 7.92
CA ALA A 635 11.70 27.59 7.91
C ALA A 635 11.85 27.01 9.32
N LEU A 636 11.18 25.88 9.56
CA LEU A 636 11.38 25.01 10.71
C LEU A 636 12.02 23.70 10.23
N THR A 637 13.16 23.33 10.80
CA THR A 637 13.80 22.03 10.51
C THR A 637 13.83 21.15 11.76
N LEU A 638 13.40 19.90 11.65
CA LEU A 638 13.60 18.89 12.70
C LEU A 638 14.83 18.03 12.38
N ARG A 639 15.81 18.03 13.29
CA ARG A 639 16.98 17.15 13.23
C ARG A 639 17.36 16.69 14.64
N ASN A 640 17.47 15.39 14.85
CA ASN A 640 17.90 14.79 16.13
C ASN A 640 17.12 15.33 17.35
N GLY A 641 15.80 15.43 17.23
CA GLY A 641 14.93 15.92 18.31
C GLY A 641 15.03 17.42 18.59
N VAL A 642 15.70 18.20 17.73
CA VAL A 642 15.83 19.65 17.83
C VAL A 642 15.12 20.32 16.66
N ILE A 643 14.28 21.31 16.95
CA ILE A 643 13.73 22.23 15.97
C ILE A 643 14.67 23.43 15.86
N SER A 644 15.17 23.68 14.65
CA SER A 644 15.91 24.90 14.31
C SER A 644 15.07 25.83 13.45
N VAL A 645 15.23 27.13 13.69
CA VAL A 645 14.45 28.18 13.01
C VAL A 645 15.35 28.98 12.07
N TYR A 646 14.89 29.20 10.85
CA TYR A 646 15.56 30.04 9.87
C TYR A 646 14.63 31.16 9.42
N ALA A 647 15.20 32.34 9.22
CA ALA A 647 14.51 33.48 8.62
C ALA A 647 15.35 34.03 7.48
N ASN A 648 14.75 34.18 6.30
CA ASN A 648 15.39 34.70 5.09
C ASN A 648 16.73 33.99 4.80
N GLY A 649 16.71 32.65 4.88
CA GLY A 649 17.89 31.80 4.65
C GLY A 649 18.90 31.73 5.80
N ARG A 650 18.72 32.48 6.89
CA ARG A 650 19.70 32.56 7.99
C ARG A 650 19.23 31.83 9.24
N HIS A 651 20.13 31.06 9.86
CA HIS A 651 19.84 30.34 11.10
C HIS A 651 19.68 31.29 12.30
N LEU A 652 18.57 31.16 13.03
CA LEU A 652 18.30 31.87 14.27
C LEU A 652 18.56 30.96 15.48
N SER A 653 19.83 30.63 15.73
CA SER A 653 20.24 29.65 16.74
C SER A 653 19.71 29.88 18.16
N VAL A 654 19.39 31.13 18.52
CA VAL A 654 18.78 31.49 19.81
C VAL A 654 17.35 30.93 19.98
N LEU A 655 16.70 30.52 18.89
CA LEU A 655 15.35 29.94 18.87
C LEU A 655 15.37 28.40 18.82
N ASP A 656 16.55 27.79 18.72
CA ASP A 656 16.65 26.33 18.66
C ASP A 656 16.02 25.71 19.92
N THR A 657 15.14 24.75 19.70
CA THR A 657 14.32 24.17 20.76
C THR A 657 14.40 22.65 20.69
N LYS A 658 14.86 22.02 21.78
CA LYS A 658 14.83 20.57 21.93
C LYS A 658 13.40 20.13 22.26
N VAL A 659 12.85 19.26 21.41
CA VAL A 659 11.49 18.71 21.53
C VAL A 659 11.48 17.21 21.85
N ALA A 660 12.58 16.50 21.57
CA ALA A 660 12.72 15.08 21.89
C ALA A 660 14.19 14.64 22.00
N GLY A 661 14.43 13.38 22.35
CA GLY A 661 15.73 12.72 22.20
C GLY A 661 16.15 12.54 20.74
N ALA A 662 17.46 12.34 20.48
CA ALA A 662 18.01 12.30 19.13
C ALA A 662 17.44 11.19 18.22
N ASN A 663 16.89 10.12 18.81
CA ASN A 663 16.32 8.97 18.11
C ASN A 663 14.85 8.72 18.50
N GLU A 664 14.23 9.66 19.21
CA GLU A 664 12.84 9.54 19.62
C GLU A 664 11.93 10.07 18.52
N LEU A 665 10.95 9.27 18.12
CA LEU A 665 9.94 9.69 17.18
C LEU A 665 8.97 10.64 17.87
N LEU A 666 8.63 11.74 17.21
CA LEU A 666 7.50 12.56 17.60
C LEU A 666 6.18 11.83 17.27
N ASN A 667 5.07 12.42 17.69
CA ASN A 667 3.73 12.01 17.29
C ASN A 667 2.97 13.24 16.79
N ILE A 668 3.42 13.80 15.66
CA ILE A 668 2.86 14.99 15.03
C ILE A 668 1.48 14.65 14.48
N SER A 669 0.48 15.47 14.83
CA SER A 669 -0.88 15.36 14.31
C SER A 669 -1.10 16.22 13.07
N ASN A 670 -0.65 17.48 13.12
CA ASN A 670 -0.84 18.45 12.04
C ASN A 670 0.33 19.44 12.03
N PHE A 671 0.76 19.83 10.84
CA PHE A 671 1.37 21.14 10.64
C PHE A 671 0.28 22.20 10.57
N PHE A 672 0.61 23.44 10.91
CA PHE A 672 -0.31 24.54 10.74
C PHE A 672 0.38 25.82 10.31
N VAL A 673 -0.39 26.67 9.62
CA VAL A 673 -0.08 28.08 9.38
C VAL A 673 -1.22 28.90 9.97
N GLY A 674 -0.88 29.90 10.79
CA GLY A 674 -1.85 30.63 11.62
C GLY A 674 -2.06 29.99 12.99
N HIS A 675 -3.29 30.03 13.52
CA HIS A 675 -3.57 29.58 14.89
C HIS A 675 -4.04 28.11 14.94
N PRO A 676 -3.45 27.22 15.76
CA PRO A 676 -3.80 25.79 15.80
C PRO A 676 -5.16 25.44 16.43
N GLY A 677 -5.94 26.40 16.93
CA GLY A 677 -7.16 26.14 17.73
C GLY A 677 -7.99 27.40 17.98
N VAL A 678 -9.26 27.22 18.36
CA VAL A 678 -10.22 28.31 18.57
C VAL A 678 -10.17 28.77 20.03
N GLY A 679 -9.72 30.00 20.28
CA GLY A 679 -9.65 30.59 21.61
C GLY A 679 -9.97 32.09 21.60
N GLY A 680 -10.77 32.55 22.57
CA GLY A 680 -11.38 33.90 22.62
C GLY A 680 -10.43 35.07 22.94
N ALA A 681 -9.14 34.97 22.64
CA ALA A 681 -8.23 36.09 22.81
C ALA A 681 -8.33 37.04 21.61
N LEU A 682 -8.57 38.33 21.90
CA LEU A 682 -8.58 39.41 20.93
C LEU A 682 -7.22 39.51 20.23
N PRO A 683 -7.16 39.48 18.90
CA PRO A 683 -5.90 39.51 18.18
C PRO A 683 -5.66 40.85 17.53
N TRP A 684 -4.37 41.15 17.40
CA TRP A 684 -3.92 42.42 16.85
C TRP A 684 -2.80 42.20 15.83
N GLY A 685 -3.02 41.33 14.83
CA GLY A 685 -2.10 41.09 13.72
C GLY A 685 -2.83 40.48 12.52
N SER A 686 -2.27 40.57 11.33
CA SER A 686 -2.72 39.86 10.13
C SER A 686 -1.47 39.52 9.31
N ALA A 687 -1.52 38.43 8.57
CA ALA A 687 -0.42 38.03 7.70
C ALA A 687 -0.96 37.49 6.38
N VAL A 688 -0.23 37.74 5.31
CA VAL A 688 -0.39 37.03 4.05
C VAL A 688 0.62 35.90 4.02
N VAL A 689 0.16 34.69 3.74
CA VAL A 689 0.98 33.50 3.58
C VAL A 689 0.95 33.09 2.12
N ARG A 690 2.12 32.76 1.61
CA ARG A 690 2.35 32.24 0.27
C ARG A 690 3.26 31.03 0.41
N ASP A 691 3.15 30.11 -0.54
CA ASP A 691 4.07 29.01 -0.78
C ASP A 691 4.54 28.29 0.50
N VAL A 692 3.76 27.28 0.91
CA VAL A 692 4.12 26.41 2.03
C VAL A 692 4.73 25.14 1.45
N LEU A 693 6.00 24.87 1.76
CA LEU A 693 6.74 23.71 1.25
C LEU A 693 7.05 22.75 2.40
N LEU A 694 6.89 21.45 2.14
CA LEU A 694 7.24 20.40 3.09
C LEU A 694 8.26 19.44 2.49
N TYR A 695 9.38 19.27 3.19
CA TYR A 695 10.43 18.33 2.83
C TYR A 695 10.51 17.19 3.84
N ASN A 696 10.77 15.99 3.35
CA ASN A 696 11.06 14.80 4.16
C ASN A 696 12.52 14.71 4.61
N ARG A 697 13.25 15.83 4.63
CA ARG A 697 14.62 15.93 5.10
C ARG A 697 14.91 17.31 5.68
N PRO A 698 15.87 17.43 6.61
CA PRO A 698 16.35 18.73 7.06
C PRO A 698 17.24 19.34 5.97
N LEU A 699 16.80 20.45 5.37
CA LEU A 699 17.59 21.20 4.39
C LEU A 699 18.83 21.81 5.06
N HIS A 700 19.91 21.93 4.30
CA HIS A 700 21.11 22.66 4.74
C HIS A 700 20.90 24.17 4.67
N GLU A 701 21.67 24.94 5.43
CA GLU A 701 21.59 26.41 5.43
C GLU A 701 21.77 27.00 4.02
N THR A 702 22.69 26.44 3.23
CA THR A 702 22.90 26.85 1.82
C THR A 702 21.69 26.57 0.93
N GLU A 703 20.96 25.48 1.18
CA GLU A 703 19.73 25.17 0.44
C GLU A 703 18.59 26.12 0.83
N LEU A 704 18.49 26.48 2.11
CA LEU A 704 17.51 27.45 2.62
C LEU A 704 17.81 28.87 2.13
N GLU A 705 19.09 29.28 2.09
CA GLU A 705 19.51 30.54 1.47
C GLU A 705 19.17 30.56 -0.01
N SER A 706 19.44 29.47 -0.74
CA SER A 706 19.04 29.33 -2.14
C SER A 706 17.52 29.43 -2.29
N LEU A 707 16.74 28.72 -1.47
CA LEU A 707 15.28 28.74 -1.52
C LEU A 707 14.75 30.16 -1.27
N TYR A 708 15.32 30.90 -0.32
CA TYR A 708 15.00 32.32 -0.08
C TYR A 708 15.29 33.20 -1.29
N LEU A 709 16.49 33.11 -1.88
CA LEU A 709 16.87 33.92 -3.05
C LEU A 709 16.05 33.59 -4.31
N ASN A 710 15.46 32.40 -4.38
CA ASN A 710 14.68 31.93 -5.52
C ASN A 710 13.16 31.88 -5.21
N GLY A 711 12.70 32.47 -4.10
CA GLY A 711 11.30 32.37 -3.67
C GLY A 711 10.28 32.87 -4.70
N ASP A 712 10.64 33.89 -5.49
CA ASP A 712 9.76 34.50 -6.50
C ASP A 712 9.48 33.61 -7.73
N VAL A 713 10.19 32.48 -7.86
CA VAL A 713 10.00 31.54 -8.97
C VAL A 713 9.13 30.33 -8.62
N ILE A 714 8.64 30.24 -7.37
CA ILE A 714 7.71 29.18 -6.95
C ILE A 714 6.41 29.32 -7.75
N LYS A 715 6.05 28.25 -8.47
CA LYS A 715 4.87 28.18 -9.33
C LYS A 715 4.26 26.79 -9.28
N VAL A 716 2.97 26.71 -9.59
CA VAL A 716 2.23 25.45 -9.68
C VAL A 716 1.86 25.17 -11.13
N VAL A 717 1.94 23.89 -11.54
CA VAL A 717 1.53 23.48 -12.88
C VAL A 717 0.03 23.62 -13.06
N ASN A 718 -0.39 24.39 -14.07
CA ASN A 718 -1.78 24.52 -14.49
C ASN A 718 -2.22 23.32 -15.34
N HIS A 719 -2.42 22.14 -14.74
CA HIS A 719 -3.15 21.06 -15.41
C HIS A 719 -4.65 21.30 -15.18
N GLY A 720 -5.36 21.73 -16.24
CA GLY A 720 -6.81 21.93 -16.20
C GLY A 720 -7.53 20.72 -15.60
N ALA A 721 -8.62 20.95 -14.86
CA ALA A 721 -9.37 19.92 -14.11
C ALA A 721 -10.03 18.81 -14.98
N ALA A 722 -9.68 18.70 -16.25
CA ALA A 722 -10.17 17.68 -17.16
C ALA A 722 -9.31 16.42 -17.05
N GLY A 723 -9.61 15.60 -16.05
CA GLY A 723 -9.05 14.25 -15.93
C GLY A 723 -8.83 13.88 -14.46
N ILE A 724 -9.48 12.79 -14.03
CA ILE A 724 -9.41 12.19 -12.69
C ILE A 724 -10.39 12.84 -11.69
N SER A 725 -11.69 12.57 -11.87
CA SER A 725 -12.73 12.82 -10.85
C SER A 725 -13.04 11.60 -9.97
N ALA A 726 -12.35 10.46 -10.14
CA ALA A 726 -12.74 9.21 -9.49
C ALA A 726 -12.20 9.02 -8.06
N ALA A 727 -11.10 9.70 -7.70
CA ALA A 727 -10.48 9.56 -6.36
C ALA A 727 -11.02 10.55 -5.31
N ARG A 728 -11.79 11.57 -5.73
CA ARG A 728 -12.19 12.71 -4.88
C ARG A 728 -13.17 12.34 -3.76
N ASP A 729 -13.94 11.27 -3.90
CA ASP A 729 -15.01 10.92 -2.96
C ASP A 729 -14.58 9.94 -1.84
N ALA A 730 -13.35 9.43 -1.87
CA ALA A 730 -12.90 8.43 -0.90
C ALA A 730 -12.30 9.01 0.40
N GLU A 731 -11.90 10.29 0.42
CA GLU A 731 -11.14 10.88 1.54
C GLU A 731 -12.03 11.57 2.61
N LEU A 732 -13.35 11.67 2.40
CA LEU A 732 -14.27 12.42 3.28
C LEU A 732 -15.09 11.58 4.28
N LEU A 733 -14.84 10.28 4.41
CA LEU A 733 -15.44 9.46 5.48
C LEU A 733 -14.65 9.57 6.80
N HIS A 734 -14.58 10.77 7.36
CA HIS A 734 -14.24 10.94 8.78
C HIS A 734 -15.48 10.71 9.64
N VAL A 735 -15.50 9.55 10.30
CA VAL A 735 -16.38 9.26 11.44
C VAL A 735 -16.01 10.22 12.57
N ARG A 736 -16.82 11.26 12.77
CA ARG A 736 -16.82 11.99 14.04
C ARG A 736 -17.29 11.03 15.13
N GLY A 737 -16.35 10.63 16.00
CA GLY A 737 -16.69 10.04 17.29
C GLY A 737 -17.14 11.14 18.23
N ASP A 738 -18.45 11.33 18.39
CA ASP A 738 -19.02 11.98 19.57
C ASP A 738 -19.74 10.92 20.39
N GLY A 739 -19.30 10.77 21.64
CA GLY A 739 -19.99 9.97 22.64
C GLY A 739 -21.23 10.71 23.15
N GLY A 740 -22.33 9.96 23.33
CA GLY A 740 -23.47 10.38 24.15
C GLY A 740 -24.79 10.59 23.40
N ASP A 741 -25.65 9.57 23.47
CA ASP A 741 -27.12 9.54 23.41
C ASP A 741 -27.95 10.25 22.30
N LYS A 742 -28.66 9.37 21.56
CA LYS A 742 -29.87 9.50 20.70
C LYS A 742 -29.74 10.11 19.29
N PRO A 743 -30.50 9.56 18.30
CA PRO A 743 -30.34 9.93 16.89
C PRO A 743 -31.34 11.02 16.48
N ASP A 744 -30.84 12.20 16.12
CA ASP A 744 -31.61 13.18 15.33
C ASP A 744 -31.06 13.22 13.90
N ALA A 745 -32.00 13.23 12.94
CA ALA A 745 -31.77 13.06 11.51
C ALA A 745 -30.94 14.20 10.88
N VAL A 746 -29.89 13.85 10.14
CA VAL A 746 -29.13 14.76 9.27
C VAL A 746 -29.80 14.84 7.89
N PRO A 747 -30.06 16.03 7.32
CA PRO A 747 -30.64 16.14 5.98
C PRO A 747 -29.59 15.90 4.89
N LEU A 748 -29.81 14.88 4.06
CA LEU A 748 -29.07 14.62 2.83
C LEU A 748 -29.20 15.81 1.85
N LYS A 749 -28.07 16.43 1.48
CA LYS A 749 -28.00 17.31 0.31
C LYS A 749 -27.56 16.47 -0.90
N LEU A 750 -28.48 16.28 -1.85
CA LEU A 750 -28.20 15.65 -3.14
C LEU A 750 -27.79 16.72 -4.16
N ALA A 751 -26.65 16.57 -4.82
CA ALA A 751 -26.27 17.37 -5.99
C ALA A 751 -26.19 16.45 -7.22
N ILE A 752 -26.83 16.83 -8.32
CA ILE A 752 -26.78 16.10 -9.60
C ILE A 752 -26.01 16.98 -10.60
N ILE A 753 -24.95 16.43 -11.19
CA ILE A 753 -24.13 17.09 -12.23
C ILE A 753 -24.49 16.48 -13.59
N THR A 754 -24.69 17.31 -14.62
CA THR A 754 -24.79 16.86 -16.03
C THR A 754 -23.67 17.48 -16.85
N GLY A 755 -23.34 16.85 -17.98
CA GLY A 755 -22.06 16.93 -18.70
C GLY A 755 -21.58 18.30 -19.20
N ASP A 756 -22.35 19.37 -19.05
CA ASP A 756 -22.04 20.67 -19.67
C ASP A 756 -21.93 21.84 -18.64
N GLY A 757 -21.80 21.53 -17.34
CA GLY A 757 -21.63 22.52 -16.27
C GLY A 757 -22.89 22.78 -15.42
N VAL A 758 -22.69 23.47 -14.28
CA VAL A 758 -23.70 23.66 -13.23
C VAL A 758 -24.80 24.64 -13.68
N VAL A 759 -25.98 24.12 -14.03
CA VAL A 759 -27.19 24.95 -14.20
C VAL A 759 -27.88 25.12 -12.84
N ARG A 760 -27.88 26.34 -12.29
CA ARG A 760 -28.59 26.69 -11.05
C ARG A 760 -30.10 26.86 -11.31
N PHE A 761 -30.91 25.86 -10.95
CA PHE A 761 -32.37 26.02 -10.90
C PHE A 761 -32.83 26.56 -9.54
N ARG A 762 -33.06 27.89 -9.44
CA ARG A 762 -33.93 28.48 -8.42
C ARG A 762 -35.38 28.21 -8.84
N GLY A 763 -36.00 27.14 -8.33
CA GLY A 763 -37.42 26.92 -8.60
C GLY A 763 -37.96 25.50 -8.35
N LEU A 764 -37.60 24.84 -7.24
CA LEU A 764 -38.28 23.61 -6.81
C LEU A 764 -38.43 23.45 -5.30
N TYR A 765 -37.87 24.37 -4.50
CA TYR A 765 -38.06 24.39 -3.05
C TYR A 765 -39.50 24.70 -2.61
N GLN A 766 -40.30 25.41 -3.43
CA GLN A 766 -41.69 25.71 -3.05
C GLN A 766 -42.68 24.55 -3.25
N MET A 767 -42.39 23.61 -4.17
CA MET A 767 -43.25 22.43 -4.37
C MET A 767 -42.98 21.33 -3.33
N ALA A 768 -41.72 21.15 -2.91
CA ALA A 768 -41.37 20.16 -1.89
C ALA A 768 -41.91 20.53 -0.50
N SER A 769 -41.93 21.81 -0.14
CA SER A 769 -42.49 22.28 1.13
C SER A 769 -44.01 22.14 1.22
N LEU A 770 -44.74 22.27 0.11
CA LEU A 770 -46.20 22.09 0.06
C LEU A 770 -46.62 20.61 0.16
N VAL A 771 -45.81 19.69 -0.38
CA VAL A 771 -46.05 18.24 -0.26
C VAL A 771 -45.76 17.75 1.15
N LEU A 772 -44.71 18.26 1.81
CA LEU A 772 -44.43 17.94 3.22
C LEU A 772 -45.46 18.53 4.19
N LEU A 773 -46.02 19.71 3.90
CA LEU A 773 -47.12 20.26 4.70
C LEU A 773 -48.43 19.47 4.52
N GLY A 774 -48.68 18.94 3.32
CA GLY A 774 -49.83 18.08 3.03
C GLY A 774 -49.74 16.70 3.68
N LEU A 775 -48.53 16.13 3.78
CA LEU A 775 -48.26 14.83 4.44
C LEU A 775 -48.35 14.89 5.98
N MET A 776 -48.23 16.07 6.58
CA MET A 776 -48.35 16.27 8.04
C MET A 776 -49.80 16.55 8.49
N LEU A 777 -50.73 16.79 7.56
CA LEU A 777 -52.12 17.19 7.84
C LEU A 777 -53.17 16.21 7.29
N SER A 778 -52.79 14.98 6.91
CA SER A 778 -53.70 13.93 6.43
C SER A 778 -53.59 12.63 7.21
#